data_AF-A0A7R9TND7-F1
#
_entry.id   AF-A0A7R9TND7-F1
#
_cell.length_a   1.000
_cell.length_b   1.000
_cell.length_c   1.000
_cell.angle_alpha   90.00
_cell.angle_beta   90.00
_cell.angle_gamma   90.00
#
_symmetry.space_group_name_H-M   'P 1'
#
loop_
_entity.id
_entity.type
_entity.pdbx_description
1 polymer ?
#
loop_
_entity_poly.entity_id
_entity_poly.type
_entity_poly.pdbx_seq_one_letter_code
_entity_poly.pdbx_strand_id
1 'polypeptide(L)'
;MDIYVVAGQSNAAGRGGVRRDAQGVKAWDGDVSHLPPCVASGSAGAAVFSFRPDEGWAAAVEPLHAGLERKGKVAGVGFATVMAERVRAHTGAHASVGVVPCAHGETAVREWEAGSGWCYAEMCARVRAALAAAPPHSGVRGLVFFQGESDCAEEGTARVWPAAAAEVVRSFARELGQPRLAAVFVLPSPLPDAPNGRALCKHIEVLRVASAEFDLARSLAPDADACVIDAQALPLEADGVHLTSAAQALLGRRIADAFVCGADALLPEVSVLMPCRNAMPWLALAVGSVLLQRSVRLELIAVDDSSVDGSGEFLDELAALLEEGRVGDGSDTDAAAASAAQRAVEAAIARAERGETPETDWDRTQWEACDDCKVLTAHGLAAAWRAQRAAGVVDTRLVVRRVRAFGPSGQGRALNAALHAARAPLVGEMESDDVRPLNTYAVLCEELLEGGSELDGVASCVGLCGWEREGMQRYARWQNGLVTNEEMERGRWLEIPAMRASGLYRAGALRSVLCGYRDLWEMDADVNDREERDARGNESSGLKRRRVVVDCAVPEGVDAYAAAAARPPEGWWPVDSDFWMRWFAAGLRIRKVTQELYLWRQYPAQSTRTHSRCSLERLRACKAYHLMQQLRTLHAAQIGNTGASALPPVEVWGVGTSLDGWVQTLSALDVRARKVEHKPGAPMPKPPKGGHARGERPARLFAYGMPKARAKILNTAKDFDTNWDIFVGS
;
A
#
# COMPACT_ATOMS: atom_id res chain seq x y z
N MET A 1 -6.09 -39.80 -4.74
CA MET A 1 -6.78 -38.64 -5.32
C MET A 1 -6.68 -37.49 -4.34
N ASP A 2 -6.35 -36.29 -4.82
CA ASP A 2 -6.30 -35.09 -3.99
C ASP A 2 -7.66 -34.40 -4.01
N ILE A 3 -8.30 -34.29 -2.84
CA ILE A 3 -9.70 -33.87 -2.71
C ILE A 3 -9.78 -32.42 -2.21
N TYR A 4 -10.57 -31.59 -2.89
CA TYR A 4 -10.85 -30.21 -2.53
C TYR A 4 -12.33 -30.01 -2.24
N VAL A 5 -12.65 -29.41 -1.10
CA VAL A 5 -14.03 -29.16 -0.66
C VAL A 5 -14.43 -27.74 -1.04
N VAL A 6 -15.62 -27.57 -1.61
CA VAL A 6 -16.16 -26.27 -2.00
C VAL A 6 -17.39 -25.95 -1.18
N ALA A 7 -17.23 -25.07 -0.20
CA ALA A 7 -18.24 -24.65 0.75
C ALA A 7 -18.55 -23.14 0.63
N GLY A 8 -19.67 -22.74 1.21
CA GLY A 8 -20.16 -21.36 1.17
C GLY A 8 -21.49 -21.25 0.42
N GLN A 9 -21.74 -20.13 -0.26
CA GLN A 9 -23.08 -19.80 -0.76
C GLN A 9 -23.20 -19.79 -2.29
N SER A 10 -24.11 -18.98 -2.85
CA SER A 10 -24.48 -19.01 -4.27
C SER A 10 -23.31 -18.77 -5.22
N ASN A 11 -22.39 -17.85 -4.90
CA ASN A 11 -21.19 -17.65 -5.70
C ASN A 11 -20.19 -18.83 -5.60
N ALA A 12 -20.22 -19.59 -4.51
CA ALA A 12 -19.48 -20.85 -4.38
C ALA A 12 -20.12 -22.01 -5.15
N ALA A 13 -21.46 -22.03 -5.20
CA ALA A 13 -22.21 -23.02 -5.97
C ALA A 13 -22.18 -22.77 -7.48
N GLY A 14 -21.92 -21.53 -7.90
CA GLY A 14 -21.85 -21.14 -9.31
C GLY A 14 -23.18 -20.60 -9.83
N ARG A 15 -23.14 -19.39 -10.40
CA ARG A 15 -24.27 -18.67 -11.00
C ARG A 15 -23.93 -18.00 -12.32
N GLY A 16 -22.71 -18.19 -12.82
CA GLY A 16 -22.29 -17.61 -14.09
C GLY A 16 -23.19 -18.11 -15.22
N GLY A 17 -23.71 -17.17 -16.01
CA GLY A 17 -24.60 -17.47 -17.13
C GLY A 17 -26.03 -17.85 -16.72
N VAL A 18 -26.40 -17.76 -15.43
CA VAL A 18 -27.79 -17.97 -15.01
C VAL A 18 -28.60 -16.71 -15.29
N ARG A 19 -29.48 -16.80 -16.29
CA ARG A 19 -30.32 -15.68 -16.73
C ARG A 19 -31.79 -16.03 -16.54
N ARG A 20 -32.65 -15.01 -16.55
CA ARG A 20 -34.10 -15.21 -16.69
C ARG A 20 -34.43 -15.29 -18.18
N ASP A 21 -35.20 -16.30 -18.57
CA ASP A 21 -35.77 -16.37 -19.91
C ASP A 21 -36.89 -15.34 -20.12
N ALA A 22 -37.48 -15.32 -21.31
CA ALA A 22 -38.57 -14.40 -21.66
C ALA A 22 -39.83 -14.59 -20.80
N GLN A 23 -39.96 -15.73 -20.12
CA GLN A 23 -41.03 -16.08 -19.19
C GLN A 23 -40.66 -15.78 -17.73
N GLY A 24 -39.47 -15.25 -17.49
CA GLY A 24 -38.96 -14.89 -16.17
C GLY A 24 -38.39 -16.06 -15.36
N VAL A 25 -38.30 -17.25 -15.93
CA VAL A 25 -37.77 -18.46 -15.28
C VAL A 25 -36.24 -18.44 -15.35
N LYS A 26 -35.57 -18.75 -14.23
CA LYS A 26 -34.10 -18.83 -14.22
C LYS A 26 -33.64 -20.09 -14.94
N ALA A 27 -32.70 -19.95 -15.86
CA ALA A 27 -32.02 -21.04 -16.55
C ALA A 27 -30.55 -20.66 -16.78
N TRP A 28 -29.66 -21.66 -16.78
CA TRP A 28 -28.29 -21.47 -17.23
C TRP A 28 -28.25 -21.40 -18.76
N ASP A 29 -27.50 -20.46 -19.32
CA ASP A 29 -27.38 -20.24 -20.76
C ASP A 29 -26.54 -21.31 -21.49
N GLY A 30 -25.89 -22.22 -20.74
CA GLY A 30 -25.06 -23.29 -21.31
C GLY A 30 -23.71 -22.82 -21.82
N ASP A 31 -23.35 -21.54 -21.62
CA ASP A 31 -22.10 -21.00 -22.12
C ASP A 31 -20.91 -21.45 -21.28
N VAL A 32 -20.06 -22.28 -21.89
CA VAL A 32 -18.80 -22.80 -21.34
C VAL A 32 -17.57 -22.24 -22.04
N SER A 33 -17.72 -21.25 -22.94
CA SER A 33 -16.62 -20.70 -23.75
C SER A 33 -15.50 -20.06 -22.92
N HIS A 34 -15.81 -19.65 -21.69
CA HIS A 34 -14.86 -19.07 -20.74
C HIS A 34 -14.06 -20.10 -19.93
N LEU A 35 -14.40 -21.40 -20.05
CA LEU A 35 -13.72 -22.48 -19.35
C LEU A 35 -12.52 -23.00 -20.18
N PRO A 36 -11.49 -23.57 -19.53
CA PRO A 36 -10.40 -24.24 -20.24
C PRO A 36 -10.95 -25.29 -21.23
N PRO A 37 -10.38 -25.45 -22.44
CA PRO A 37 -10.92 -26.37 -23.46
C PRO A 37 -11.13 -27.80 -22.97
N CYS A 38 -10.26 -28.31 -22.10
CA CYS A 38 -10.39 -29.63 -21.47
C CYS A 38 -11.63 -29.73 -20.56
N VAL A 39 -11.96 -28.67 -19.83
CA VAL A 39 -13.17 -28.59 -18.99
C VAL A 39 -14.41 -28.41 -19.86
N ALA A 40 -14.37 -27.49 -20.83
CA ALA A 40 -15.50 -27.16 -21.70
C ALA A 40 -15.96 -28.34 -22.58
N SER A 41 -15.02 -29.16 -23.06
CA SER A 41 -15.30 -30.33 -23.90
C SER A 41 -15.65 -31.59 -23.12
N GLY A 42 -15.60 -31.57 -21.78
CA GLY A 42 -15.70 -32.76 -20.94
C GLY A 42 -14.52 -33.74 -21.10
N SER A 43 -13.50 -33.39 -21.89
CA SER A 43 -12.31 -34.22 -22.14
C SER A 43 -11.27 -34.19 -21.02
N ALA A 44 -11.48 -33.37 -19.98
CA ALA A 44 -10.81 -33.51 -18.68
C ALA A 44 -11.08 -34.88 -18.02
N GLY A 45 -11.98 -35.67 -18.60
CA GLY A 45 -12.51 -36.98 -18.21
C GLY A 45 -11.52 -38.15 -18.06
N ALA A 46 -10.29 -37.89 -17.63
CA ALA A 46 -9.42 -38.91 -17.05
C ALA A 46 -8.80 -38.52 -15.69
N ALA A 47 -8.96 -37.28 -15.22
CA ALA A 47 -8.21 -36.82 -14.05
C ALA A 47 -8.87 -35.76 -13.15
N VAL A 48 -9.96 -35.11 -13.56
CA VAL A 48 -10.74 -34.20 -12.69
C VAL A 48 -12.14 -34.78 -12.44
N PHE A 49 -12.48 -34.96 -11.16
CA PHE A 49 -13.70 -35.62 -10.73
C PHE A 49 -14.53 -34.74 -9.80
N SER A 50 -15.84 -34.97 -9.76
CA SER A 50 -16.76 -34.39 -8.78
C SER A 50 -17.52 -35.51 -8.08
N PHE A 51 -17.73 -35.36 -6.78
CA PHE A 51 -18.50 -36.31 -5.98
C PHE A 51 -19.98 -35.92 -5.92
N ARG A 52 -20.86 -36.88 -6.20
CA ARG A 52 -22.30 -36.81 -5.96
C ARG A 52 -22.75 -37.91 -5.00
N PRO A 53 -23.61 -37.63 -3.99
CA PRO A 53 -24.02 -38.65 -3.03
C PRO A 53 -24.73 -39.87 -3.64
N ASP A 54 -25.48 -39.67 -4.73
CA ASP A 54 -26.27 -40.67 -5.43
C ASP A 54 -25.51 -41.38 -6.55
N GLU A 55 -24.51 -40.73 -7.15
CA GLU A 55 -23.77 -41.26 -8.31
C GLU A 55 -22.30 -41.65 -8.00
N GLY A 56 -21.76 -41.21 -6.86
CA GLY A 56 -20.36 -41.39 -6.51
C GLY A 56 -19.42 -40.40 -7.21
N TRP A 57 -18.19 -40.82 -7.52
CA TRP A 57 -17.22 -40.00 -8.24
C TRP A 57 -17.43 -40.11 -9.76
N ALA A 58 -17.69 -38.98 -10.41
CA ALA A 58 -17.84 -38.89 -11.87
C ALA A 58 -16.95 -37.79 -12.43
N ALA A 59 -16.77 -37.75 -13.75
CA ALA A 59 -16.05 -36.65 -14.41
C ALA A 59 -16.71 -35.30 -14.07
N ALA A 60 -15.89 -34.30 -13.71
CA ALA A 60 -16.40 -33.00 -13.32
C ALA A 60 -16.93 -32.22 -14.55
N VAL A 61 -18.23 -31.93 -14.57
CA VAL A 61 -18.91 -31.16 -15.63
C VAL A 61 -19.79 -30.10 -14.97
N GLU A 62 -19.65 -28.85 -15.43
CA GLU A 62 -20.50 -27.75 -14.94
C GLU A 62 -21.96 -27.93 -15.40
N PRO A 63 -22.95 -27.51 -14.60
CA PRO A 63 -22.83 -26.93 -13.26
C PRO A 63 -22.62 -27.99 -12.16
N LEU A 64 -21.55 -27.86 -11.37
CA LEU A 64 -21.20 -28.87 -10.36
C LEU A 64 -22.25 -29.02 -9.24
N HIS A 65 -22.88 -27.92 -8.84
CA HIS A 65 -23.88 -27.92 -7.76
C HIS A 65 -25.31 -28.19 -8.26
N ALA A 66 -25.51 -28.49 -9.54
CA ALA A 66 -26.82 -28.86 -10.07
C ALA A 66 -27.40 -30.05 -9.29
N GLY A 67 -28.61 -29.88 -8.76
CA GLY A 67 -29.33 -30.89 -7.98
C GLY A 67 -28.88 -31.05 -6.53
N LEU A 68 -27.84 -30.35 -6.09
CA LEU A 68 -27.27 -30.50 -4.74
C LEU A 68 -27.71 -29.41 -3.76
N GLU A 69 -28.21 -28.29 -4.27
CA GLU A 69 -28.76 -27.20 -3.46
C GLU A 69 -30.22 -27.46 -3.06
N ARG A 70 -30.75 -26.63 -2.15
CA ARG A 70 -32.18 -26.66 -1.80
C ARG A 70 -33.05 -26.50 -3.05
N LYS A 71 -34.22 -27.15 -3.05
CA LYS A 71 -35.16 -27.18 -4.18
C LYS A 71 -35.45 -25.76 -4.71
N GLY A 72 -35.34 -25.60 -6.03
CA GLY A 72 -35.65 -24.35 -6.74
C GLY A 72 -34.46 -23.42 -6.99
N LYS A 73 -33.23 -23.82 -6.64
CA LYS A 73 -32.00 -23.11 -7.05
C LYS A 73 -31.49 -23.63 -8.40
N VAL A 74 -30.99 -22.73 -9.23
CA VAL A 74 -30.41 -23.03 -10.54
C VAL A 74 -28.92 -22.72 -10.45
N ALA A 75 -28.10 -23.74 -10.67
CA ALA A 75 -26.66 -23.60 -10.75
C ALA A 75 -26.24 -23.27 -12.18
N GLY A 76 -25.19 -22.47 -12.31
CA GLY A 76 -24.49 -22.19 -13.57
C GLY A 76 -23.00 -22.44 -13.40
N VAL A 77 -22.18 -21.76 -14.19
CA VAL A 77 -20.73 -21.90 -14.08
C VAL A 77 -20.23 -21.46 -12.70
N GLY A 78 -19.42 -22.30 -12.07
CA GLY A 78 -18.65 -22.01 -10.86
C GLY A 78 -17.14 -22.00 -11.12
N PHE A 79 -16.37 -21.68 -10.09
CA PHE A 79 -14.90 -21.64 -10.18
C PHE A 79 -14.22 -23.01 -10.06
N ALA A 80 -14.94 -24.02 -9.55
CA ALA A 80 -14.32 -25.20 -8.97
C ALA A 80 -13.72 -26.15 -10.01
N THR A 81 -14.33 -26.30 -11.20
CA THR A 81 -13.74 -27.07 -12.30
C THR A 81 -12.44 -26.44 -12.80
N VAL A 82 -12.40 -25.10 -12.95
CA VAL A 82 -11.20 -24.36 -13.38
C VAL A 82 -10.09 -24.46 -12.34
N MET A 83 -10.45 -24.37 -11.05
CA MET A 83 -9.52 -24.56 -9.95
C MET A 83 -8.90 -25.97 -9.98
N ALA A 84 -9.74 -27.01 -10.03
CA ALA A 84 -9.28 -28.39 -9.99
C ALA A 84 -8.37 -28.75 -11.18
N GLU A 85 -8.72 -28.30 -12.39
CA GLU A 85 -7.89 -28.52 -13.58
C GLU A 85 -6.53 -27.83 -13.49
N ARG A 86 -6.49 -26.61 -12.93
CA ARG A 86 -5.24 -25.87 -12.76
C ARG A 86 -4.35 -26.49 -11.68
N VAL A 87 -4.93 -26.93 -10.57
CA VAL A 87 -4.22 -27.69 -9.53
C VAL A 87 -3.63 -28.95 -10.15
N ARG A 88 -4.44 -29.73 -10.88
CA ARG A 88 -4.00 -30.94 -11.58
C ARG A 88 -2.80 -30.67 -12.48
N ALA A 89 -2.92 -29.66 -13.35
CA ALA A 89 -1.86 -29.28 -14.28
C ALA A 89 -0.54 -28.91 -13.58
N HIS A 90 -0.61 -28.32 -12.39
CA HIS A 90 0.57 -27.99 -11.59
C HIS A 90 1.19 -29.20 -10.90
N THR A 91 0.37 -30.07 -10.30
CA THR A 91 0.85 -31.28 -9.59
C THR A 91 1.40 -32.37 -10.51
N GLY A 92 1.08 -32.31 -11.81
CA GLY A 92 1.58 -33.21 -12.85
C GLY A 92 0.47 -33.94 -13.60
N ALA A 93 0.76 -34.35 -14.85
CA ALA A 93 -0.23 -34.89 -15.78
C ALA A 93 -0.95 -36.16 -15.29
N HIS A 94 -0.38 -36.89 -14.34
CA HIS A 94 -0.93 -38.13 -13.78
C HIS A 94 -1.71 -37.95 -12.46
N ALA A 95 -1.76 -36.74 -11.91
CA ALA A 95 -2.50 -36.47 -10.68
C ALA A 95 -4.02 -36.54 -10.92
N SER A 96 -4.76 -37.16 -10.00
CA SER A 96 -6.23 -37.12 -10.00
C SER A 96 -6.73 -36.16 -8.93
N VAL A 97 -7.51 -35.16 -9.33
CA VAL A 97 -8.10 -34.15 -8.45
C VAL A 97 -9.61 -34.38 -8.34
N GLY A 98 -10.12 -34.41 -7.11
CA GLY A 98 -11.54 -34.55 -6.82
C GLY A 98 -12.12 -33.31 -6.17
N VAL A 99 -13.31 -32.88 -6.59
CA VAL A 99 -14.08 -31.79 -5.98
C VAL A 99 -15.28 -32.36 -5.22
N VAL A 100 -15.49 -31.89 -4.00
CA VAL A 100 -16.71 -32.17 -3.22
C VAL A 100 -17.53 -30.88 -3.12
N PRO A 101 -18.57 -30.72 -3.97
CA PRO A 101 -19.45 -29.55 -3.93
C PRO A 101 -20.35 -29.60 -2.70
N CYS A 102 -20.24 -28.62 -1.80
CA CYS A 102 -21.02 -28.52 -0.56
C CYS A 102 -21.76 -27.18 -0.38
N ALA A 103 -21.57 -26.22 -1.29
CA ALA A 103 -22.16 -24.89 -1.16
C ALA A 103 -23.70 -24.87 -1.30
N HIS A 104 -24.32 -23.93 -0.59
CA HIS A 104 -25.78 -23.73 -0.59
C HIS A 104 -26.10 -22.22 -0.68
N GLY A 105 -26.81 -21.80 -1.73
CA GLY A 105 -27.22 -20.40 -1.88
C GLY A 105 -28.14 -19.89 -0.75
N GLU A 106 -28.04 -18.60 -0.44
CA GLU A 106 -28.84 -17.87 0.57
C GLU A 106 -28.66 -18.40 2.01
N THR A 107 -27.44 -18.80 2.36
CA THR A 107 -27.07 -19.18 3.73
C THR A 107 -26.15 -18.12 4.35
N ALA A 108 -26.42 -17.75 5.59
CA ALA A 108 -25.52 -16.96 6.43
C ALA A 108 -24.49 -17.89 7.11
N VAL A 109 -23.47 -17.32 7.76
CA VAL A 109 -22.41 -18.13 8.39
C VAL A 109 -22.94 -19.00 9.54
N ARG A 110 -24.04 -18.60 10.19
CA ARG A 110 -24.68 -19.37 11.27
C ARG A 110 -25.15 -20.77 10.83
N GLU A 111 -25.57 -20.93 9.57
CA GLU A 111 -25.95 -22.25 9.05
C GLU A 111 -24.73 -23.18 8.84
N TRP A 112 -23.51 -22.63 8.92
CA TRP A 112 -22.23 -23.31 8.81
C TRP A 112 -21.53 -23.53 10.16
N GLU A 113 -22.14 -23.14 11.28
CA GLU A 113 -21.59 -23.38 12.62
C GLU A 113 -21.51 -24.87 12.94
N ALA A 114 -20.39 -25.30 13.53
CA ALA A 114 -20.22 -26.68 13.96
C ALA A 114 -21.19 -27.04 15.09
N GLY A 115 -21.86 -28.19 14.98
CA GLY A 115 -22.80 -28.71 16.00
C GLY A 115 -24.24 -28.18 15.91
N SER A 116 -24.46 -26.98 15.36
CA SER A 116 -25.80 -26.37 15.20
C SER A 116 -26.20 -26.17 13.73
N GLY A 117 -25.23 -25.94 12.85
CA GLY A 117 -25.43 -25.60 11.45
C GLY A 117 -25.70 -26.80 10.55
N TRP A 118 -26.83 -26.79 9.84
CA TRP A 118 -27.20 -27.87 8.93
C TRP A 118 -26.30 -27.95 7.69
N CYS A 119 -25.78 -26.83 7.17
CA CYS A 119 -24.83 -26.84 6.04
C CYS A 119 -23.51 -27.48 6.44
N TYR A 120 -23.04 -27.20 7.66
CA TYR A 120 -21.83 -27.83 8.21
C TYR A 120 -21.99 -29.34 8.34
N ALA A 121 -23.10 -29.80 8.91
CA ALA A 121 -23.40 -31.22 9.06
C ALA A 121 -23.47 -31.93 7.69
N GLU A 122 -24.12 -31.30 6.71
CA GLU A 122 -24.22 -31.83 5.35
C GLU A 122 -22.86 -31.88 4.64
N MET A 123 -22.04 -30.84 4.75
CA MET A 123 -20.66 -30.82 4.25
C MET A 123 -19.85 -31.99 4.84
N CYS A 124 -19.86 -32.15 6.16
CA CYS A 124 -19.12 -33.23 6.82
C CYS A 124 -19.60 -34.62 6.38
N ALA A 125 -20.92 -34.82 6.27
CA ALA A 125 -21.50 -36.08 5.79
C ALA A 125 -21.07 -36.38 4.35
N ARG A 126 -21.12 -35.38 3.46
CA ARG A 126 -20.75 -35.52 2.05
C ARG A 126 -19.26 -35.77 1.87
N VAL A 127 -18.40 -35.08 2.62
CA VAL A 127 -16.95 -35.32 2.62
C VAL A 127 -16.61 -36.72 3.12
N ARG A 128 -17.26 -37.21 4.18
CA ARG A 128 -17.08 -38.61 4.65
C ARG A 128 -17.49 -39.62 3.59
N ALA A 129 -18.63 -39.41 2.92
CA ALA A 129 -19.07 -40.28 1.82
C ALA A 129 -18.10 -40.24 0.64
N ALA A 130 -17.59 -39.05 0.28
CA ALA A 130 -16.61 -38.88 -0.78
C ALA A 130 -15.29 -39.61 -0.49
N LEU A 131 -14.78 -39.50 0.74
CA LEU A 131 -13.58 -40.22 1.19
C LEU A 131 -13.79 -41.74 1.19
N ALA A 132 -14.96 -42.22 1.61
CA ALA A 132 -15.29 -43.65 1.60
C ALA A 132 -15.38 -44.23 0.18
N ALA A 133 -15.83 -43.43 -0.79
CA ALA A 133 -15.93 -43.82 -2.19
C ALA A 133 -14.64 -43.56 -3.01
N ALA A 134 -13.64 -42.88 -2.43
CA ALA A 134 -12.42 -42.50 -3.13
C ALA A 134 -11.41 -43.67 -3.21
N PRO A 135 -10.49 -43.66 -4.20
CA PRO A 135 -9.39 -44.62 -4.27
C PRO A 135 -8.53 -44.64 -3.00
N PRO A 136 -7.82 -45.74 -2.69
CA PRO A 136 -6.87 -45.78 -1.58
C PRO A 136 -5.87 -44.61 -1.61
N HIS A 137 -5.46 -44.14 -0.44
CA HIS A 137 -4.56 -42.99 -0.26
C HIS A 137 -5.11 -41.64 -0.75
N SER A 138 -6.41 -41.54 -0.99
CA SER A 138 -7.06 -40.25 -1.22
C SER A 138 -7.23 -39.48 0.09
N GLY A 139 -7.18 -38.16 0.02
CA GLY A 139 -7.30 -37.30 1.19
C GLY A 139 -7.69 -35.89 0.83
N VAL A 140 -8.30 -35.20 1.80
CA VAL A 140 -8.61 -33.78 1.68
C VAL A 140 -7.31 -32.98 1.70
N ARG A 141 -7.12 -32.13 0.69
CA ARG A 141 -5.97 -31.23 0.54
C ARG A 141 -6.30 -29.78 0.83
N GLY A 142 -7.54 -29.37 0.59
CA GLY A 142 -7.95 -28.01 0.91
C GLY A 142 -9.45 -27.79 0.93
N LEU A 143 -9.83 -26.68 1.56
CA LEU A 143 -11.18 -26.18 1.65
C LEU A 143 -11.25 -24.77 1.04
N VAL A 144 -12.21 -24.55 0.15
CA VAL A 144 -12.60 -23.21 -0.28
C VAL A 144 -13.87 -22.82 0.45
N PHE A 145 -13.86 -21.66 1.10
CA PHE A 145 -15.01 -21.08 1.78
C PHE A 145 -15.34 -19.72 1.16
N PHE A 146 -16.31 -19.69 0.24
CA PHE A 146 -16.77 -18.46 -0.41
C PHE A 146 -18.19 -18.12 0.06
N GLN A 147 -18.26 -17.24 1.07
CA GLN A 147 -19.49 -16.88 1.75
C GLN A 147 -19.40 -15.45 2.32
N GLY A 148 -20.54 -14.87 2.65
CA GLY A 148 -20.63 -13.64 3.46
C GLY A 148 -21.71 -12.67 3.00
N GLU A 149 -22.23 -12.82 1.76
CA GLU A 149 -23.20 -11.86 1.23
C GLU A 149 -24.48 -11.81 2.07
N SER A 150 -24.95 -12.96 2.59
CA SER A 150 -26.14 -12.98 3.45
C SER A 150 -25.92 -12.34 4.82
N ASP A 151 -24.68 -12.30 5.32
CA ASP A 151 -24.32 -11.70 6.60
C ASP A 151 -24.12 -10.17 6.50
N CYS A 152 -24.10 -9.63 5.27
CA CYS A 152 -23.92 -8.21 5.00
C CYS A 152 -25.21 -7.40 5.03
N ALA A 153 -26.35 -8.03 5.31
CA ALA A 153 -27.64 -7.35 5.46
C ALA A 153 -27.67 -6.46 6.72
N GLU A 154 -27.00 -6.88 7.80
CA GLU A 154 -26.92 -6.18 9.08
C GLU A 154 -25.45 -5.91 9.45
N GLU A 155 -25.16 -4.74 10.02
CA GLU A 155 -23.79 -4.37 10.39
C GLU A 155 -23.20 -5.30 11.46
N GLY A 156 -24.03 -5.67 12.46
CA GLY A 156 -23.59 -6.49 13.58
C GLY A 156 -23.11 -7.87 13.13
N THR A 157 -23.86 -8.52 12.24
CA THR A 157 -23.49 -9.83 11.67
C THR A 157 -22.26 -9.72 10.78
N ALA A 158 -22.17 -8.67 9.95
CA ALA A 158 -21.00 -8.42 9.10
C ALA A 158 -19.71 -8.26 9.92
N ARG A 159 -19.77 -7.56 11.05
CA ARG A 159 -18.61 -7.29 11.91
C ARG A 159 -18.08 -8.55 12.61
N VAL A 160 -18.95 -9.48 13.00
CA VAL A 160 -18.55 -10.73 13.70
C VAL A 160 -18.29 -11.90 12.76
N TRP A 161 -18.64 -11.77 11.48
CA TRP A 161 -18.47 -12.79 10.46
C TRP A 161 -17.05 -13.41 10.40
N PRO A 162 -15.93 -12.64 10.45
CA PRO A 162 -14.59 -13.23 10.30
C PRO A 162 -14.27 -14.27 11.37
N ALA A 163 -14.65 -14.00 12.62
CA ALA A 163 -14.44 -14.94 13.72
C ALA A 163 -15.29 -16.21 13.56
N ALA A 164 -16.55 -16.07 13.12
CA ALA A 164 -17.42 -17.20 12.85
C ALA A 164 -16.89 -18.07 11.69
N ALA A 165 -16.51 -17.45 10.57
CA ALA A 165 -15.95 -18.13 9.40
C ALA A 165 -14.63 -18.87 9.73
N ALA A 166 -13.77 -18.27 10.56
CA ALA A 166 -12.57 -18.94 11.05
C ALA A 166 -12.90 -20.19 11.87
N GLU A 167 -13.92 -20.15 12.74
CA GLU A 167 -14.28 -21.31 13.56
C GLU A 167 -14.91 -22.44 12.72
N VAL A 168 -15.60 -22.14 11.62
CA VAL A 168 -16.07 -23.16 10.66
C VAL A 168 -14.88 -23.96 10.12
N VAL A 169 -13.85 -23.27 9.62
CA VAL A 169 -12.65 -23.92 9.06
C VAL A 169 -11.87 -24.67 10.14
N ARG A 170 -11.69 -24.05 11.32
CA ARG A 170 -10.99 -24.67 12.45
C ARG A 170 -11.69 -25.94 12.92
N SER A 171 -13.02 -25.91 13.02
CA SER A 171 -13.81 -27.09 13.38
C SER A 171 -13.72 -28.18 12.34
N PHE A 172 -13.74 -27.82 11.05
CA PHE A 172 -13.61 -28.80 9.97
C PHE A 172 -12.23 -29.44 9.92
N ALA A 173 -11.16 -28.65 10.13
CA ALA A 173 -9.80 -29.16 10.26
C ALA A 173 -9.68 -30.17 11.43
N ARG A 174 -10.34 -29.89 12.57
CA ARG A 174 -10.41 -30.84 13.71
C ARG A 174 -11.21 -32.10 13.37
N GLU A 175 -12.36 -31.98 12.70
CA GLU A 175 -13.18 -33.13 12.26
C GLU A 175 -12.37 -34.06 11.34
N LEU A 176 -11.50 -33.50 10.50
CA LEU A 176 -10.59 -34.26 9.63
C LEU A 176 -9.32 -34.77 10.34
N GLY A 177 -9.02 -34.28 11.56
CA GLY A 177 -7.74 -34.52 12.23
C GLY A 177 -6.54 -33.90 11.49
N GLN A 178 -6.76 -32.80 10.76
CA GLN A 178 -5.76 -32.16 9.89
C GLN A 178 -5.49 -30.70 10.32
N PRO A 179 -4.58 -30.46 11.29
CA PRO A 179 -4.26 -29.12 11.80
C PRO A 179 -3.40 -28.26 10.84
N ARG A 180 -3.19 -28.71 9.60
CA ARG A 180 -2.55 -27.93 8.53
C ARG A 180 -3.36 -28.02 7.24
N LEU A 181 -4.68 -28.06 7.39
CA LEU A 181 -5.56 -28.01 6.24
C LEU A 181 -5.33 -26.69 5.50
N ALA A 182 -5.11 -26.74 4.19
CA ALA A 182 -5.04 -25.53 3.38
C ALA A 182 -6.45 -24.95 3.23
N ALA A 183 -6.64 -23.68 3.57
CA ALA A 183 -7.94 -23.01 3.49
C ALA A 183 -7.86 -21.75 2.63
N VAL A 184 -8.84 -21.56 1.75
CA VAL A 184 -8.98 -20.33 0.96
C VAL A 184 -10.33 -19.71 1.26
N PHE A 185 -10.31 -18.55 1.91
CA PHE A 185 -11.48 -17.70 2.05
C PHE A 185 -11.62 -16.82 0.83
N VAL A 186 -12.85 -16.64 0.34
CA VAL A 186 -13.14 -15.67 -0.71
C VAL A 186 -14.10 -14.62 -0.16
N LEU A 187 -13.66 -13.37 -0.08
CA LEU A 187 -14.50 -12.25 0.33
C LEU A 187 -15.38 -11.82 -0.85
N PRO A 188 -16.70 -11.59 -0.63
CA PRO A 188 -17.62 -11.27 -1.71
C PRO A 188 -17.43 -9.87 -2.33
N SER A 189 -17.92 -9.70 -3.57
CA SER A 189 -17.86 -8.45 -4.37
C SER A 189 -19.21 -7.98 -4.93
N PRO A 190 -20.28 -7.84 -4.13
CA PRO A 190 -21.53 -7.26 -4.58
C PRO A 190 -21.39 -5.76 -4.93
N LEU A 191 -22.25 -5.26 -5.82
CA LEU A 191 -22.42 -3.82 -6.08
C LEU A 191 -23.53 -3.26 -5.17
N PRO A 192 -23.23 -2.45 -4.14
CA PRO A 192 -24.24 -1.97 -3.18
C PRO A 192 -25.33 -1.11 -3.80
N ASP A 193 -25.12 -0.55 -5.00
CA ASP A 193 -26.10 0.29 -5.69
C ASP A 193 -26.95 -0.47 -6.72
N ALA A 194 -26.69 -1.75 -6.95
CA ALA A 194 -27.56 -2.60 -7.76
C ALA A 194 -28.85 -2.98 -6.98
N PRO A 195 -29.98 -3.24 -7.65
CA PRO A 195 -31.27 -3.46 -6.99
C PRO A 195 -31.24 -4.54 -5.90
N ASN A 196 -30.53 -5.64 -6.12
CA ASN A 196 -30.38 -6.71 -5.14
C ASN A 196 -29.19 -6.48 -4.18
N GLY A 197 -28.13 -5.81 -4.64
CA GLY A 197 -26.96 -5.49 -3.83
C GLY A 197 -27.24 -4.51 -2.69
N ARG A 198 -28.15 -3.53 -2.91
CA ARG A 198 -28.55 -2.55 -1.88
C ARG A 198 -29.27 -3.17 -0.69
N ALA A 199 -30.02 -4.25 -0.92
CA ALA A 199 -30.80 -4.93 0.11
C ALA A 199 -29.98 -6.03 0.83
N LEU A 200 -29.19 -6.82 0.10
CA LEU A 200 -28.51 -7.99 0.65
C LEU A 200 -27.12 -7.68 1.19
N CYS A 201 -26.43 -6.66 0.65
CA CYS A 201 -25.00 -6.47 0.85
C CYS A 201 -24.61 -5.09 1.37
N LYS A 202 -25.55 -4.42 2.07
CA LYS A 202 -25.43 -3.04 2.55
C LYS A 202 -24.15 -2.80 3.36
N HIS A 203 -23.72 -3.78 4.15
CA HIS A 203 -22.59 -3.68 5.07
C HIS A 203 -21.37 -4.50 4.63
N ILE A 204 -21.21 -4.73 3.31
CA ILE A 204 -20.10 -5.52 2.77
C ILE A 204 -18.72 -4.95 3.12
N GLU A 205 -18.55 -3.63 3.11
CA GLU A 205 -17.28 -3.00 3.50
C GLU A 205 -16.99 -3.20 4.99
N VAL A 206 -18.01 -3.31 5.84
CA VAL A 206 -17.83 -3.64 7.27
C VAL A 206 -17.28 -5.05 7.41
N LEU A 207 -17.82 -6.03 6.68
CA LEU A 207 -17.31 -7.41 6.68
C LEU A 207 -15.84 -7.45 6.23
N ARG A 208 -15.49 -6.70 5.18
CA ARG A 208 -14.14 -6.67 4.60
C ARG A 208 -13.13 -6.01 5.54
N VAL A 209 -13.49 -4.87 6.12
CA VAL A 209 -12.67 -4.18 7.13
C VAL A 209 -12.50 -5.07 8.36
N ALA A 210 -13.58 -5.63 8.89
CA ALA A 210 -13.51 -6.54 10.04
C ALA A 210 -12.65 -7.77 9.76
N SER A 211 -12.70 -8.33 8.53
CA SER A 211 -11.84 -9.45 8.14
C SER A 211 -10.36 -9.11 8.12
N ALA A 212 -10.01 -7.89 7.72
CA ALA A 212 -8.64 -7.38 7.74
C ALA A 212 -8.17 -7.07 9.17
N GLU A 213 -9.01 -6.41 9.98
CA GLU A 213 -8.71 -6.09 11.39
C GLU A 213 -8.54 -7.35 12.25
N PHE A 214 -9.35 -8.38 12.00
CA PHE A 214 -9.26 -9.68 12.66
C PHE A 214 -8.05 -10.52 12.21
N ASP A 215 -7.41 -10.14 11.09
CA ASP A 215 -6.35 -10.89 10.43
C ASP A 215 -6.77 -12.35 10.15
N LEU A 216 -7.87 -12.51 9.40
CA LEU A 216 -8.56 -13.79 9.21
C LEU A 216 -7.63 -14.96 8.85
N ALA A 217 -6.71 -14.76 7.90
CA ALA A 217 -5.75 -15.80 7.52
C ALA A 217 -4.83 -16.18 8.69
N ARG A 218 -4.20 -15.19 9.35
CA ARG A 218 -3.26 -15.45 10.43
C ARG A 218 -3.95 -16.00 11.69
N SER A 219 -5.22 -15.67 11.91
CA SER A 219 -6.02 -16.16 13.04
C SER A 219 -6.16 -17.69 13.09
N LEU A 220 -5.93 -18.35 11.96
CA LEU A 220 -5.97 -19.81 11.85
C LEU A 220 -4.63 -20.48 12.15
N ALA A 221 -3.52 -19.74 12.26
CA ALA A 221 -2.24 -20.33 12.63
C ALA A 221 -2.22 -20.71 14.13
N PRO A 222 -1.70 -21.90 14.50
CA PRO A 222 -1.08 -22.92 13.66
C PRO A 222 -2.04 -24.03 13.16
N ASP A 223 -3.35 -23.89 13.38
CA ASP A 223 -4.39 -24.90 13.15
C ASP A 223 -4.79 -25.10 11.67
N ALA A 224 -4.45 -24.17 10.78
CA ALA A 224 -4.62 -24.29 9.33
C ALA A 224 -3.73 -23.28 8.58
N ASP A 225 -3.37 -23.61 7.33
CA ASP A 225 -2.64 -22.72 6.42
C ASP A 225 -3.65 -21.98 5.53
N ALA A 226 -3.96 -20.74 5.88
CA ALA A 226 -5.06 -20.01 5.26
C ALA A 226 -4.63 -18.84 4.36
N CYS A 227 -5.40 -18.60 3.31
CA CYS A 227 -5.30 -17.45 2.42
C CYS A 227 -6.66 -16.76 2.31
N VAL A 228 -6.66 -15.44 2.14
CA VAL A 228 -7.86 -14.66 1.83
C VAL A 228 -7.73 -14.09 0.42
N ILE A 229 -8.68 -14.45 -0.45
CA ILE A 229 -8.84 -13.90 -1.78
C ILE A 229 -9.98 -12.90 -1.76
N ASP A 230 -9.70 -11.74 -2.30
CA ASP A 230 -10.70 -10.70 -2.45
C ASP A 230 -11.30 -10.73 -3.86
N ALA A 231 -12.62 -10.98 -3.94
CA ALA A 231 -13.34 -10.97 -5.21
C ALA A 231 -13.63 -9.55 -5.74
N GLN A 232 -13.24 -8.48 -5.02
CA GLN A 232 -13.58 -7.09 -5.37
C GLN A 232 -13.25 -6.77 -6.82
N ALA A 233 -14.19 -6.08 -7.47
CA ALA A 233 -14.12 -5.65 -8.86
C ALA A 233 -14.12 -6.79 -9.89
N LEU A 234 -14.40 -8.04 -9.49
CA LEU A 234 -14.73 -9.08 -10.47
C LEU A 234 -16.09 -8.78 -11.12
N PRO A 235 -16.23 -8.98 -12.45
CA PRO A 235 -17.48 -8.72 -13.15
C PRO A 235 -18.67 -9.49 -12.57
N LEU A 236 -19.79 -8.78 -12.38
CA LEU A 236 -21.03 -9.34 -11.88
C LEU A 236 -22.06 -9.50 -13.00
N GLU A 237 -22.96 -10.45 -12.79
CA GLU A 237 -24.21 -10.57 -13.54
C GLU A 237 -25.08 -9.32 -13.31
N ALA A 238 -26.11 -9.15 -14.14
CA ALA A 238 -27.01 -8.00 -14.08
C ALA A 238 -27.75 -7.81 -12.73
N ASP A 239 -27.74 -8.82 -11.87
CA ASP A 239 -28.31 -8.73 -10.52
C ASP A 239 -27.41 -7.99 -9.51
N GLY A 240 -26.14 -7.75 -9.88
CA GLY A 240 -25.16 -7.04 -9.05
C GLY A 240 -24.72 -7.79 -7.80
N VAL A 241 -24.94 -9.10 -7.73
CA VAL A 241 -24.53 -9.96 -6.60
C VAL A 241 -23.70 -11.14 -7.06
N HIS A 242 -24.08 -11.78 -8.17
CA HIS A 242 -23.41 -13.01 -8.63
C HIS A 242 -22.31 -12.73 -9.65
N LEU A 243 -21.21 -13.48 -9.58
CA LEU A 243 -20.11 -13.41 -10.55
C LEU A 243 -20.52 -13.98 -11.91
N THR A 244 -20.04 -13.36 -12.99
CA THR A 244 -20.21 -13.91 -14.35
C THR A 244 -19.40 -15.19 -14.58
N SER A 245 -19.69 -15.95 -15.63
CA SER A 245 -18.91 -17.14 -16.01
C SER A 245 -17.42 -16.83 -16.19
N ALA A 246 -17.07 -15.69 -16.81
CA ALA A 246 -15.68 -15.25 -16.98
C ALA A 246 -15.01 -14.89 -15.64
N ALA A 247 -15.74 -14.23 -14.75
CA ALA A 247 -15.27 -13.88 -13.41
C ALA A 247 -15.04 -15.14 -12.56
N GLN A 248 -15.93 -16.13 -12.64
CA GLN A 248 -15.78 -17.44 -11.99
C GLN A 248 -14.54 -18.20 -12.49
N ALA A 249 -14.30 -18.21 -13.80
CA ALA A 249 -13.09 -18.82 -14.37
C ALA A 249 -11.80 -18.11 -13.89
N LEU A 250 -11.81 -16.78 -13.79
CA LEU A 250 -10.69 -16.03 -13.25
C LEU A 250 -10.45 -16.31 -11.76
N LEU A 251 -11.52 -16.35 -10.97
CA LEU A 251 -11.47 -16.68 -9.55
C LEU A 251 -10.92 -18.10 -9.34
N GLY A 252 -11.36 -19.08 -10.14
CA GLY A 252 -10.86 -20.45 -10.06
C GLY A 252 -9.35 -20.55 -10.27
N ARG A 253 -8.79 -19.75 -11.19
CA ARG A 253 -7.34 -19.65 -11.37
C ARG A 253 -6.64 -19.11 -10.12
N ARG A 254 -7.17 -18.03 -9.53
CA ARG A 254 -6.62 -17.43 -8.31
C ARG A 254 -6.65 -18.41 -7.14
N ILE A 255 -7.76 -19.12 -6.94
CA ILE A 255 -7.90 -20.11 -5.88
C ILE A 255 -6.90 -21.26 -6.07
N ALA A 256 -6.74 -21.77 -7.29
CA ALA A 256 -5.73 -22.81 -7.56
C ALA A 256 -4.32 -22.31 -7.25
N ASP A 257 -3.98 -21.08 -7.66
CA ASP A 257 -2.68 -20.47 -7.37
C ASP A 257 -2.43 -20.38 -5.84
N ALA A 258 -3.46 -20.09 -5.03
CA ALA A 258 -3.37 -20.13 -3.56
C ALA A 258 -2.97 -21.50 -3.02
N PHE A 259 -3.54 -22.58 -3.59
CA PHE A 259 -3.28 -23.94 -3.15
C PHE A 259 -1.93 -24.49 -3.62
N VAL A 260 -1.49 -24.14 -4.83
CA VAL A 260 -0.28 -24.75 -5.43
C VAL A 260 0.99 -23.93 -5.19
N CYS A 261 0.87 -22.61 -5.06
CA CYS A 261 2.02 -21.73 -4.84
C CYS A 261 2.13 -21.24 -3.39
N GLY A 262 1.14 -21.53 -2.54
CA GLY A 262 1.02 -21.02 -1.17
C GLY A 262 0.35 -19.64 -1.09
N ALA A 263 -0.14 -19.26 0.11
CA ALA A 263 -0.88 -18.01 0.35
C ALA A 263 -0.09 -16.74 -0.06
N ASP A 264 1.24 -16.80 -0.02
CA ASP A 264 2.16 -15.72 -0.40
C ASP A 264 2.20 -15.46 -1.92
N ALA A 265 1.60 -16.32 -2.74
CA ALA A 265 1.71 -16.22 -4.19
C ALA A 265 0.70 -15.29 -4.88
N LEU A 266 -0.33 -14.85 -4.15
CA LEU A 266 -1.42 -14.02 -4.69
C LEU A 266 -1.32 -12.54 -4.32
N LEU A 267 -0.44 -12.21 -3.38
CA LEU A 267 -0.18 -10.83 -2.98
C LEU A 267 1.01 -10.29 -3.78
N PRO A 268 0.96 -9.01 -4.20
CA PRO A 268 2.17 -8.34 -4.66
C PRO A 268 3.19 -8.34 -3.52
N GLU A 269 4.46 -8.50 -3.86
CA GLU A 269 5.56 -8.40 -2.90
C GLU A 269 5.75 -6.94 -2.48
N VAL A 270 5.52 -6.01 -3.41
CA VAL A 270 5.63 -4.57 -3.18
C VAL A 270 4.41 -3.82 -3.74
N SER A 271 3.85 -2.93 -2.92
CA SER A 271 2.92 -1.90 -3.37
C SER A 271 3.70 -0.60 -3.60
N VAL A 272 3.69 -0.09 -4.83
CA VAL A 272 4.32 1.18 -5.19
C VAL A 272 3.26 2.28 -5.19
N LEU A 273 3.43 3.26 -4.31
CA LEU A 273 2.53 4.41 -4.21
C LEU A 273 3.00 5.51 -5.15
N MET A 274 2.11 5.99 -6.02
CA MET A 274 2.40 7.08 -6.95
C MET A 274 1.33 8.17 -6.84
N PRO A 275 1.57 9.26 -6.10
CA PRO A 275 0.73 10.43 -6.19
C PRO A 275 0.95 11.10 -7.55
N CYS A 276 -0.13 11.51 -8.22
CA CYS A 276 -0.06 12.13 -9.53
C CYS A 276 -0.84 13.45 -9.56
N ARG A 277 -0.19 14.54 -9.97
CA ARG A 277 -0.84 15.84 -10.22
C ARG A 277 -0.12 16.55 -11.35
N ASN A 278 -0.79 16.71 -12.48
CA ASN A 278 -0.26 17.41 -13.64
C ASN A 278 1.16 16.94 -14.02
N ALA A 279 1.32 15.64 -14.21
CA ALA A 279 2.60 14.97 -14.39
C ALA A 279 2.97 14.77 -15.87
N MET A 280 2.09 15.12 -16.81
CA MET A 280 2.44 15.04 -18.22
C MET A 280 3.51 16.09 -18.57
N PRO A 281 4.45 15.74 -19.48
CA PRO A 281 4.53 14.49 -20.23
C PRO A 281 5.32 13.36 -19.54
N TRP A 282 5.82 13.57 -18.32
CA TRP A 282 6.75 12.65 -17.64
C TRP A 282 6.12 11.36 -17.15
N LEU A 283 4.81 11.40 -16.87
CA LEU A 283 4.05 10.31 -16.30
C LEU A 283 4.20 9.00 -17.08
N ALA A 284 4.22 9.05 -18.42
CA ALA A 284 4.32 7.85 -19.24
C ALA A 284 5.63 7.08 -18.99
N LEU A 285 6.76 7.81 -18.88
CA LEU A 285 8.05 7.19 -18.57
C LEU A 285 8.11 6.73 -17.11
N ALA A 286 7.59 7.52 -16.17
CA ALA A 286 7.56 7.15 -14.75
C ALA A 286 6.79 5.84 -14.53
N VAL A 287 5.57 5.75 -15.08
CA VAL A 287 4.72 4.54 -15.05
C VAL A 287 5.39 3.39 -15.79
N GLY A 288 5.93 3.63 -16.99
CA GLY A 288 6.65 2.61 -17.77
C GLY A 288 7.83 1.99 -17.01
N SER A 289 8.60 2.82 -16.30
CA SER A 289 9.75 2.37 -15.50
C SER A 289 9.35 1.49 -14.30
N VAL A 290 8.11 1.59 -13.83
CA VAL A 290 7.56 0.72 -12.76
C VAL A 290 6.86 -0.51 -13.35
N LEU A 291 6.05 -0.35 -14.41
CA LEU A 291 5.35 -1.46 -15.05
C LEU A 291 6.30 -2.53 -15.58
N LEU A 292 7.49 -2.12 -16.04
CA LEU A 292 8.51 -2.99 -16.61
C LEU A 292 9.59 -3.45 -15.60
N GLN A 293 9.36 -3.27 -14.30
CA GLN A 293 10.25 -3.81 -13.27
C GLN A 293 10.32 -5.33 -13.32
N ARG A 294 11.52 -5.87 -13.10
CA ARG A 294 11.86 -7.28 -13.28
C ARG A 294 12.11 -7.97 -11.95
N SER A 295 11.87 -9.28 -11.92
CA SER A 295 12.20 -10.15 -10.78
C SER A 295 11.52 -9.79 -9.46
N VAL A 296 10.35 -9.13 -9.53
CA VAL A 296 9.55 -8.75 -8.36
C VAL A 296 8.09 -8.59 -8.77
N ARG A 297 7.16 -9.06 -7.94
CA ARG A 297 5.72 -8.87 -8.18
C ARG A 297 5.25 -7.57 -7.57
N LEU A 298 4.72 -6.68 -8.41
CA LEU A 298 4.36 -5.33 -8.01
C LEU A 298 2.86 -5.08 -8.15
N GLU A 299 2.34 -4.21 -7.30
CA GLU A 299 1.18 -3.38 -7.66
C GLU A 299 1.58 -1.91 -7.66
N LEU A 300 1.35 -1.22 -8.78
CA LEU A 300 1.47 0.23 -8.87
C LEU A 300 0.11 0.84 -8.57
N ILE A 301 0.03 1.65 -7.51
CA ILE A 301 -1.17 2.37 -7.10
C ILE A 301 -0.98 3.84 -7.45
N ALA A 302 -1.47 4.23 -8.63
CA ALA A 302 -1.44 5.59 -9.11
C ALA A 302 -2.70 6.33 -8.65
N VAL A 303 -2.52 7.44 -7.92
CA VAL A 303 -3.63 8.24 -7.40
C VAL A 303 -3.59 9.63 -8.01
N ASP A 304 -4.52 9.89 -8.92
CA ASP A 304 -4.71 11.20 -9.53
C ASP A 304 -5.37 12.18 -8.55
N ASP A 305 -4.65 13.24 -8.23
CA ASP A 305 -5.12 14.37 -7.43
C ASP A 305 -5.77 15.42 -8.32
N SER A 306 -6.77 15.06 -9.12
CA SER A 306 -7.50 16.00 -9.98
C SER A 306 -6.61 16.75 -11.00
N SER A 307 -5.84 16.00 -11.79
CA SER A 307 -5.03 16.58 -12.88
C SER A 307 -5.90 17.23 -13.96
N VAL A 308 -5.31 18.18 -14.69
CA VAL A 308 -5.96 18.95 -15.78
C VAL A 308 -5.14 18.97 -17.08
N ASP A 309 -4.07 18.19 -17.14
CA ASP A 309 -3.10 18.17 -18.25
C ASP A 309 -3.14 16.86 -19.07
N GLY A 310 -4.15 16.02 -18.87
CA GLY A 310 -4.23 14.70 -19.50
C GLY A 310 -3.69 13.55 -18.66
N SER A 311 -3.08 13.80 -17.49
CA SER A 311 -2.50 12.74 -16.65
C SER A 311 -3.54 11.70 -16.20
N GLY A 312 -4.73 12.15 -15.80
CA GLY A 312 -5.80 11.26 -15.34
C GLY A 312 -6.37 10.43 -16.48
N GLU A 313 -6.58 11.03 -17.65
CA GLU A 313 -7.02 10.37 -18.87
C GLU A 313 -6.02 9.30 -19.32
N PHE A 314 -4.73 9.61 -19.31
CA PHE A 314 -3.67 8.65 -19.65
C PHE A 314 -3.67 7.43 -18.71
N LEU A 315 -3.81 7.65 -17.40
CA LEU A 315 -3.84 6.56 -16.41
C LEU A 315 -5.06 5.67 -16.60
N ASP A 316 -6.23 6.25 -16.82
CA ASP A 316 -7.48 5.51 -17.04
C ASP A 316 -7.43 4.70 -18.35
N GLU A 317 -6.92 5.29 -19.43
CA GLU A 317 -6.72 4.59 -20.71
C GLU A 317 -5.77 3.40 -20.56
N LEU A 318 -4.62 3.63 -19.92
CA LEU A 318 -3.65 2.57 -19.67
C LEU A 318 -4.22 1.45 -18.79
N ALA A 319 -4.96 1.79 -17.73
CA ALA A 319 -5.60 0.80 -16.87
C ALA A 319 -6.62 -0.05 -17.64
N ALA A 320 -7.48 0.57 -18.44
CA ALA A 320 -8.45 -0.13 -19.28
C ALA A 320 -7.76 -1.11 -20.24
N LEU A 321 -6.71 -0.65 -20.94
CA LEU A 321 -5.93 -1.50 -21.84
C LEU A 321 -5.30 -2.69 -21.11
N LEU A 322 -4.74 -2.49 -19.91
CA LEU A 322 -4.16 -3.57 -19.11
C LEU A 322 -5.21 -4.59 -18.63
N GLU A 323 -6.46 -4.18 -18.42
CA GLU A 323 -7.57 -5.05 -18.04
C GLU A 323 -8.15 -5.85 -19.21
N GLU A 324 -8.31 -5.22 -20.39
CA GLU A 324 -8.89 -5.83 -21.61
C GLU A 324 -8.05 -6.99 -22.16
N GLY A 325 -6.72 -6.95 -21.98
CA GLY A 325 -5.76 -7.87 -22.60
C GLY A 325 -5.68 -9.29 -22.05
N ARG A 326 -6.78 -9.89 -21.54
CA ARG A 326 -6.75 -11.25 -20.99
C ARG A 326 -6.94 -12.39 -21.98
N VAL A 327 -7.33 -12.15 -23.23
CA VAL A 327 -7.30 -13.11 -24.36
C VAL A 327 -7.34 -12.33 -25.69
N GLY A 328 -6.37 -12.53 -26.59
CA GLY A 328 -6.47 -12.00 -27.97
C GLY A 328 -5.14 -12.00 -28.73
N ASP A 329 -5.19 -12.61 -29.92
CA ASP A 329 -4.11 -12.88 -30.88
C ASP A 329 -3.20 -11.65 -31.15
N GLY A 330 -1.89 -11.84 -31.03
CA GLY A 330 -0.91 -10.77 -31.22
C GLY A 330 -0.82 -10.38 -32.69
N SER A 331 -1.40 -9.23 -33.03
CA SER A 331 -1.21 -8.62 -34.34
C SER A 331 0.27 -8.20 -34.52
N ASP A 332 0.82 -8.26 -35.73
CA ASP A 332 2.19 -7.77 -36.02
C ASP A 332 2.40 -6.30 -35.58
N THR A 333 1.32 -5.51 -35.59
CA THR A 333 1.27 -4.13 -35.13
C THR A 333 1.47 -4.00 -33.61
N ASP A 334 0.92 -4.89 -32.80
CA ASP A 334 1.11 -4.89 -31.33
C ASP A 334 2.55 -5.28 -30.95
N ALA A 335 3.15 -6.22 -31.68
CA ALA A 335 4.54 -6.64 -31.44
C ALA A 335 5.55 -5.52 -31.74
N ALA A 336 5.31 -4.76 -32.82
CA ALA A 336 6.12 -3.59 -33.16
C ALA A 336 5.97 -2.47 -32.12
N ALA A 337 4.74 -2.17 -31.68
CA ALA A 337 4.45 -1.18 -30.65
C ALA A 337 5.09 -1.55 -29.30
N ALA A 338 4.95 -2.80 -28.88
CA ALA A 338 5.58 -3.33 -27.66
C ALA A 338 7.10 -3.15 -27.69
N SER A 339 7.74 -3.56 -28.79
CA SER A 339 9.19 -3.46 -28.96
C SER A 339 9.68 -2.01 -28.98
N ALA A 340 8.92 -1.10 -29.61
CA ALA A 340 9.24 0.32 -29.65
C ALA A 340 9.14 0.97 -28.28
N ALA A 341 8.04 0.73 -27.55
CA ALA A 341 7.83 1.28 -26.22
C ALA A 341 8.87 0.76 -25.21
N GLN A 342 9.18 -0.55 -25.23
CA GLN A 342 10.22 -1.11 -24.38
C GLN A 342 11.59 -0.44 -24.62
N ARG A 343 12.01 -0.32 -25.89
CA ARG A 343 13.27 0.34 -26.22
C ARG A 343 13.28 1.81 -25.80
N ALA A 344 12.16 2.51 -25.93
CA ALA A 344 12.05 3.90 -25.50
C ALA A 344 12.22 4.04 -23.97
N VAL A 345 11.60 3.15 -23.18
CA VAL A 345 11.81 3.14 -21.72
C VAL A 345 13.27 2.86 -21.37
N GLU A 346 13.86 1.80 -21.93
CA GLU A 346 15.26 1.42 -21.66
C GLU A 346 16.25 2.52 -22.07
N ALA A 347 16.05 3.15 -23.23
CA ALA A 347 16.89 4.25 -23.71
C ALA A 347 16.76 5.49 -22.81
N ALA A 348 15.56 5.83 -22.39
CA ALA A 348 15.32 6.97 -21.50
C ALA A 348 15.92 6.75 -20.10
N ILE A 349 15.84 5.53 -19.56
CA ILE A 349 16.53 5.15 -18.31
C ILE A 349 18.04 5.32 -18.48
N ALA A 350 18.63 4.71 -19.52
CA ALA A 350 20.07 4.79 -19.75
C ALA A 350 20.58 6.23 -19.93
N ARG A 351 19.75 7.09 -20.55
CA ARG A 351 20.02 8.53 -20.69
C ARG A 351 19.98 9.25 -19.34
N ALA A 352 18.99 8.94 -18.51
CA ALA A 352 18.86 9.50 -17.17
C ALA A 352 20.00 9.04 -16.24
N GLU A 353 20.49 7.80 -16.36
CA GLU A 353 21.66 7.29 -15.63
C GLU A 353 22.96 8.02 -16.02
N ARG A 354 23.09 8.46 -17.27
CA ARG A 354 24.21 9.30 -17.72
C ARG A 354 24.08 10.77 -17.29
N GLY A 355 22.97 11.14 -16.66
CA GLY A 355 22.68 12.51 -16.23
C GLY A 355 22.52 13.49 -17.40
N GLU A 356 22.16 13.01 -18.60
CA GLU A 356 22.07 13.87 -19.78
C GLU A 356 21.00 14.95 -19.62
N THR A 357 21.40 16.19 -19.90
CA THR A 357 20.55 17.36 -20.10
C THR A 357 20.06 17.42 -21.54
N PRO A 358 18.78 17.74 -21.81
CA PRO A 358 18.36 18.11 -23.16
C PRO A 358 19.20 19.29 -23.69
N GLU A 359 19.54 19.29 -24.99
CA GLU A 359 20.46 20.27 -25.60
C GLU A 359 19.92 21.72 -25.68
N THR A 360 18.64 21.97 -25.38
CA THR A 360 18.00 23.28 -25.56
C THR A 360 17.57 23.95 -24.26
N ASP A 361 17.46 25.28 -24.31
CA ASP A 361 17.00 26.15 -23.21
C ASP A 361 15.70 25.61 -22.59
N TRP A 362 15.61 25.65 -21.26
CA TRP A 362 14.55 25.01 -20.47
C TRP A 362 13.19 25.76 -20.57
N ASP A 363 12.62 25.81 -21.77
CA ASP A 363 11.24 26.26 -21.99
C ASP A 363 10.28 25.08 -21.74
N ARG A 364 9.35 25.29 -20.80
CA ARG A 364 8.31 24.32 -20.40
C ARG A 364 7.47 23.87 -21.61
N THR A 365 7.34 24.71 -22.64
CA THR A 365 6.56 24.41 -23.86
C THR A 365 7.31 23.55 -24.88
N GLN A 366 8.64 23.50 -24.84
CA GLN A 366 9.44 22.68 -25.76
C GLN A 366 9.59 21.22 -25.28
N TRP A 367 9.46 20.96 -23.97
CA TRP A 367 9.55 19.59 -23.46
C TRP A 367 8.31 18.73 -23.73
N GLU A 368 7.13 19.33 -23.83
CA GLU A 368 5.94 18.68 -24.40
C GLU A 368 6.21 18.14 -25.82
N ALA A 369 7.31 18.56 -26.46
CA ALA A 369 7.79 18.07 -27.74
C ALA A 369 8.94 17.02 -27.66
N CYS A 370 9.34 16.51 -26.48
CA CYS A 370 10.37 15.47 -26.36
C CYS A 370 9.96 14.20 -27.11
N ASP A 371 10.81 13.72 -28.02
CA ASP A 371 10.51 12.57 -28.88
C ASP A 371 10.25 11.29 -28.09
N ASP A 372 10.90 11.07 -26.94
CA ASP A 372 10.63 9.93 -26.04
C ASP A 372 9.19 9.97 -25.50
N CYS A 373 8.68 11.16 -25.17
CA CYS A 373 7.33 11.36 -24.63
C CYS A 373 6.25 11.22 -25.71
N LYS A 374 6.58 11.46 -26.99
CA LYS A 374 5.66 11.25 -28.12
C LYS A 374 5.48 9.77 -28.48
N VAL A 375 6.47 8.93 -28.16
CA VAL A 375 6.47 7.49 -28.51
C VAL A 375 5.86 6.63 -27.41
N LEU A 376 5.91 7.08 -26.14
CA LEU A 376 5.35 6.35 -25.00
C LEU A 376 3.85 6.63 -24.82
N THR A 377 3.02 5.99 -25.64
CA THR A 377 1.55 6.00 -25.53
C THR A 377 1.04 4.95 -24.54
N ALA A 378 -0.19 5.12 -24.03
CA ALA A 378 -0.85 4.12 -23.18
C ALA A 378 -0.92 2.75 -23.89
N HIS A 379 -1.27 2.74 -25.19
CA HIS A 379 -1.26 1.54 -26.02
C HIS A 379 0.13 0.89 -26.12
N GLY A 380 1.18 1.67 -26.40
CA GLY A 380 2.54 1.14 -26.49
C GLY A 380 3.04 0.53 -25.19
N LEU A 381 2.78 1.19 -24.06
CA LEU A 381 3.13 0.66 -22.73
C LEU A 381 2.33 -0.60 -22.38
N ALA A 382 1.02 -0.63 -22.68
CA ALA A 382 0.21 -1.82 -22.47
C ALA A 382 0.72 -3.00 -23.32
N ALA A 383 1.08 -2.77 -24.59
CA ALA A 383 1.65 -3.79 -25.47
C ALA A 383 3.00 -4.31 -24.92
N ALA A 384 3.89 -3.42 -24.49
CA ALA A 384 5.17 -3.81 -23.89
C ALA A 384 4.98 -4.63 -22.60
N TRP A 385 4.09 -4.18 -21.71
CA TRP A 385 3.76 -4.92 -20.49
C TRP A 385 3.18 -6.31 -20.79
N ARG A 386 2.25 -6.44 -21.76
CA ARG A 386 1.68 -7.74 -22.14
C ARG A 386 2.74 -8.69 -22.68
N ALA A 387 3.61 -8.20 -23.56
CA ALA A 387 4.72 -9.00 -24.10
C ALA A 387 5.67 -9.50 -23.01
N GLN A 388 6.08 -8.60 -22.10
CA GLN A 388 6.96 -8.96 -20.99
C GLN A 388 6.27 -9.88 -19.96
N ARG A 389 4.97 -9.70 -19.72
CA ARG A 389 4.18 -10.56 -18.83
C ARG A 389 4.00 -11.96 -19.40
N ALA A 390 3.74 -12.07 -20.71
CA ALA A 390 3.66 -13.35 -21.42
C ALA A 390 5.01 -14.10 -21.39
N ALA A 391 6.13 -13.36 -21.41
CA ALA A 391 7.47 -13.91 -21.26
C ALA A 391 7.84 -14.25 -19.80
N GLY A 392 6.97 -13.98 -18.82
CA GLY A 392 7.24 -14.19 -17.40
C GLY A 392 8.31 -13.27 -16.80
N VAL A 393 8.62 -12.15 -17.47
CA VAL A 393 9.65 -11.19 -17.03
C VAL A 393 9.10 -10.19 -16.02
N VAL A 394 7.82 -9.81 -16.17
CA VAL A 394 7.14 -8.84 -15.31
C VAL A 394 5.84 -9.42 -14.76
N ASP A 395 5.49 -9.03 -13.54
CA ASP A 395 4.20 -9.32 -12.94
C ASP A 395 3.71 -8.13 -12.11
N THR A 396 3.55 -7.01 -12.82
CA THR A 396 3.04 -5.77 -12.25
C THR A 396 1.55 -5.63 -12.51
N ARG A 397 0.78 -5.22 -11.50
CA ARG A 397 -0.61 -4.77 -11.63
C ARG A 397 -0.68 -3.24 -11.55
N LEU A 398 -1.46 -2.60 -12.40
CA LEU A 398 -1.81 -1.17 -12.23
C LEU A 398 -3.15 -1.04 -11.51
N VAL A 399 -3.23 -0.13 -10.55
CA VAL A 399 -4.46 0.30 -9.87
C VAL A 399 -4.51 1.82 -9.94
N VAL A 400 -5.58 2.34 -10.55
CA VAL A 400 -5.82 3.79 -10.64
C VAL A 400 -6.91 4.19 -9.64
N ARG A 401 -6.68 5.31 -8.96
CA ARG A 401 -7.64 5.96 -8.06
C ARG A 401 -7.65 7.47 -8.32
N ARG A 402 -8.73 8.12 -7.93
CA ARG A 402 -8.86 9.58 -7.99
C ARG A 402 -9.22 10.11 -6.61
N VAL A 403 -8.64 11.24 -6.23
CA VAL A 403 -9.03 12.00 -5.05
C VAL A 403 -9.50 13.39 -5.45
N ARG A 404 -10.47 13.92 -4.72
CA ARG A 404 -10.89 15.32 -4.91
C ARG A 404 -9.75 16.25 -4.51
N ALA A 405 -9.50 17.26 -5.32
CA ALA A 405 -8.49 18.29 -5.06
C ALA A 405 -8.61 18.82 -3.61
N PHE A 406 -7.48 18.82 -2.90
CA PHE A 406 -7.40 19.34 -1.53
C PHE A 406 -6.26 20.37 -1.45
N GLY A 407 -6.61 21.65 -1.40
CA GLY A 407 -5.63 22.75 -1.30
C GLY A 407 -4.64 22.82 -2.47
N PRO A 408 -3.54 23.59 -2.34
CA PRO A 408 -2.54 23.78 -3.39
C PRO A 408 -1.58 22.59 -3.58
N SER A 409 -1.56 21.59 -2.68
CA SER A 409 -0.84 20.34 -2.88
C SER A 409 -1.57 19.16 -2.21
N GLY A 410 -2.37 18.40 -2.97
CA GLY A 410 -3.07 17.22 -2.47
C GLY A 410 -2.21 15.95 -2.39
N GLN A 411 -0.88 16.06 -2.58
CA GLN A 411 0.06 14.92 -2.56
C GLN A 411 -0.09 14.04 -1.30
N GLY A 412 -0.26 14.64 -0.12
CA GLY A 412 -0.47 13.88 1.12
C GLY A 412 -1.78 13.06 1.12
N ARG A 413 -2.86 13.61 0.55
CA ARG A 413 -4.14 12.90 0.39
C ARG A 413 -3.98 11.73 -0.58
N ALA A 414 -3.33 11.97 -1.72
CA ALA A 414 -3.09 10.97 -2.74
C ALA A 414 -2.22 9.82 -2.19
N LEU A 415 -1.13 10.14 -1.48
CA LEU A 415 -0.28 9.15 -0.80
C LEU A 415 -1.04 8.32 0.24
N ASN A 416 -1.89 8.96 1.05
CA ASN A 416 -2.69 8.25 2.05
C ASN A 416 -3.71 7.32 1.39
N ALA A 417 -4.39 7.78 0.33
CA ALA A 417 -5.31 6.94 -0.45
C ALA A 417 -4.58 5.76 -1.09
N ALA A 418 -3.36 5.98 -1.61
CA ALA A 418 -2.52 4.94 -2.16
C ALA A 418 -2.14 3.90 -1.09
N LEU A 419 -1.68 4.35 0.08
CA LEU A 419 -1.31 3.48 1.19
C LEU A 419 -2.51 2.69 1.74
N HIS A 420 -3.70 3.28 1.72
CA HIS A 420 -4.92 2.58 2.12
C HIS A 420 -5.29 1.45 1.16
N ALA A 421 -5.01 1.64 -0.14
CA ALA A 421 -5.21 0.62 -1.16
C ALA A 421 -4.07 -0.41 -1.24
N ALA A 422 -2.93 -0.16 -0.58
CA ALA A 422 -1.76 -1.04 -0.60
C ALA A 422 -2.00 -2.36 0.15
N ARG A 423 -1.73 -3.48 -0.53
CA ARG A 423 -1.94 -4.85 -0.04
C ARG A 423 -0.66 -5.62 0.22
N ALA A 424 0.48 -5.15 -0.29
CA ALA A 424 1.76 -5.82 -0.14
C ALA A 424 2.36 -5.64 1.27
N PRO A 425 3.19 -6.59 1.73
CA PRO A 425 3.93 -6.46 2.98
C PRO A 425 5.03 -5.38 2.92
N LEU A 426 5.50 -5.04 1.71
CA LEU A 426 6.49 -3.99 1.46
C LEU A 426 5.86 -2.86 0.65
N VAL A 427 6.24 -1.63 0.96
CA VAL A 427 5.70 -0.42 0.31
C VAL A 427 6.84 0.43 -0.20
N GLY A 428 6.82 0.72 -1.49
CA GLY A 428 7.72 1.67 -2.15
C GLY A 428 6.96 2.91 -2.62
N GLU A 429 7.69 3.94 -3.02
CA GLU A 429 7.11 5.18 -3.56
C GLU A 429 7.74 5.54 -4.91
N MET A 430 6.98 6.25 -5.73
CA MET A 430 7.41 6.75 -7.02
C MET A 430 6.77 8.11 -7.29
N GLU A 431 7.57 9.16 -7.47
CA GLU A 431 7.06 10.44 -7.96
C GLU A 431 6.71 10.32 -9.45
N SER A 432 5.62 10.97 -9.86
CA SER A 432 5.06 10.85 -11.21
C SER A 432 5.92 11.50 -12.32
N ASP A 433 7.01 12.19 -11.98
CA ASP A 433 7.94 12.86 -12.89
C ASP A 433 9.36 12.25 -12.92
N ASP A 434 9.63 11.29 -12.04
CA ASP A 434 10.95 10.65 -11.87
C ASP A 434 11.06 9.31 -12.61
N VAL A 435 12.23 8.65 -12.55
CA VAL A 435 12.49 7.39 -13.27
C VAL A 435 13.29 6.42 -12.39
N ARG A 436 13.08 5.11 -12.58
CA ARG A 436 13.86 4.05 -11.92
C ARG A 436 14.48 3.06 -12.90
N PRO A 437 15.70 2.55 -12.64
CA PRO A 437 16.23 1.37 -13.32
C PRO A 437 15.32 0.15 -13.16
N LEU A 438 15.26 -0.74 -14.16
CA LEU A 438 14.26 -1.83 -14.25
C LEU A 438 14.40 -2.97 -13.22
N ASN A 439 15.48 -2.99 -12.42
CA ASN A 439 15.71 -3.97 -11.36
C ASN A 439 15.64 -3.36 -9.95
N THR A 440 15.19 -2.11 -9.83
CA THR A 440 15.24 -1.34 -8.59
C THR A 440 14.58 -2.03 -7.42
N TYR A 441 13.30 -2.43 -7.56
CA TYR A 441 12.58 -2.99 -6.42
C TYR A 441 13.07 -4.38 -6.04
N ALA A 442 13.58 -5.16 -6.99
CA ALA A 442 14.24 -6.44 -6.69
C ALA A 442 15.48 -6.22 -5.80
N VAL A 443 16.36 -5.28 -6.17
CA VAL A 443 17.56 -4.96 -5.37
C VAL A 443 17.19 -4.44 -3.97
N LEU A 444 16.16 -3.59 -3.86
CA LEU A 444 15.70 -3.09 -2.55
C LEU A 444 15.06 -4.19 -1.70
N CYS A 445 14.35 -5.15 -2.32
CA CYS A 445 13.79 -6.31 -1.61
C CYS A 445 14.90 -7.21 -1.09
N GLU A 446 15.87 -7.57 -1.92
CA GLU A 446 17.03 -8.39 -1.54
C GLU A 446 17.75 -7.79 -0.34
N GLU A 447 18.04 -6.49 -0.38
CA GLU A 447 18.71 -5.81 0.73
C GLU A 447 17.87 -5.79 2.03
N LEU A 448 16.56 -5.58 1.92
CA LEU A 448 15.68 -5.57 3.09
C LEU A 448 15.51 -6.99 3.67
N LEU A 449 15.61 -8.03 2.83
CA LEU A 449 15.61 -9.43 3.26
C LEU A 449 16.92 -9.81 3.93
N GLU A 450 18.07 -9.42 3.36
CA GLU A 450 19.40 -9.65 3.94
C GLU A 450 19.56 -8.98 5.30
N GLY A 451 19.03 -7.77 5.47
CA GLY A 451 18.99 -7.08 6.76
C GLY A 451 18.03 -7.70 7.79
N GLY A 452 17.18 -8.65 7.39
CA GLY A 452 16.27 -9.37 8.27
C GLY A 452 15.38 -8.45 9.11
N SER A 453 15.10 -8.83 10.35
CA SER A 453 14.27 -8.06 11.28
C SER A 453 14.95 -6.81 11.85
N GLU A 454 16.21 -6.53 11.52
CA GLU A 454 16.94 -5.35 12.02
C GLU A 454 16.66 -4.07 11.23
N LEU A 455 16.06 -4.19 10.04
CA LEU A 455 15.72 -3.08 9.17
C LEU A 455 14.22 -2.96 8.95
N ASP A 456 13.71 -1.74 9.08
CA ASP A 456 12.32 -1.37 8.79
C ASP A 456 12.16 -0.79 7.39
N GLY A 457 13.26 -0.38 6.76
CA GLY A 457 13.31 0.06 5.37
C GLY A 457 14.72 0.07 4.79
N VAL A 458 14.79 0.25 3.48
CA VAL A 458 16.01 0.44 2.69
C VAL A 458 15.79 1.58 1.70
N ALA A 459 16.68 2.55 1.67
CA ALA A 459 16.73 3.60 0.65
C ALA A 459 17.78 3.29 -0.42
N SER A 460 17.69 3.92 -1.58
CA SER A 460 18.78 3.96 -2.56
C SER A 460 19.46 5.32 -2.61
N CYS A 461 20.70 5.34 -3.08
CA CYS A 461 21.30 6.55 -3.62
C CYS A 461 20.47 7.07 -4.80
N VAL A 462 20.52 8.38 -5.03
CA VAL A 462 19.82 9.01 -6.16
C VAL A 462 20.81 9.45 -7.23
N GLY A 463 20.45 9.24 -8.49
CA GLY A 463 21.05 9.92 -9.63
C GLY A 463 20.30 11.22 -9.93
N LEU A 464 20.95 12.20 -10.53
CA LEU A 464 20.30 13.43 -11.01
C LEU A 464 20.21 13.41 -12.53
N CYS A 465 19.04 13.76 -13.08
CA CYS A 465 18.87 13.92 -14.52
C CYS A 465 18.08 15.21 -14.85
N GLY A 466 18.12 15.66 -16.10
CA GLY A 466 17.50 16.95 -16.48
C GLY A 466 18.37 18.13 -16.08
N TRP A 467 17.76 19.24 -15.61
CA TRP A 467 18.45 20.51 -15.43
C TRP A 467 19.61 20.47 -14.41
N GLU A 468 20.83 20.73 -14.88
CA GLU A 468 22.02 20.71 -14.05
C GLU A 468 22.09 21.91 -13.10
N ARG A 469 22.25 21.64 -11.79
CA ARG A 469 22.58 22.67 -10.79
C ARG A 469 23.60 22.17 -9.78
N GLU A 470 24.66 22.95 -9.61
CA GLU A 470 25.73 22.65 -8.66
C GLU A 470 25.22 22.44 -7.22
N GLY A 471 24.22 23.23 -6.79
CA GLY A 471 23.61 23.08 -5.47
C GLY A 471 22.94 21.72 -5.26
N MET A 472 22.21 21.23 -6.27
CA MET A 472 21.56 19.92 -6.20
C MET A 472 22.59 18.80 -6.26
N GLN A 473 23.64 18.93 -7.07
CA GLN A 473 24.73 17.95 -7.10
C GLN A 473 25.46 17.85 -5.75
N ARG A 474 25.69 18.98 -5.07
CA ARG A 474 26.28 18.96 -3.71
C ARG A 474 25.35 18.26 -2.72
N TYR A 475 24.05 18.50 -2.82
CA TYR A 475 23.06 17.84 -1.97
C TYR A 475 22.97 16.33 -2.23
N ALA A 476 22.87 15.91 -3.50
CA ALA A 476 22.87 14.50 -3.89
C ALA A 476 24.15 13.78 -3.41
N ARG A 477 25.34 14.37 -3.62
CA ARG A 477 26.60 13.81 -3.11
C ARG A 477 26.62 13.69 -1.58
N TRP A 478 26.07 14.68 -0.87
CA TRP A 478 26.00 14.63 0.59
C TRP A 478 25.03 13.54 1.07
N GLN A 479 23.80 13.49 0.54
CA GLN A 479 22.82 12.51 0.99
C GLN A 479 23.22 11.08 0.59
N ASN A 480 23.79 10.88 -0.60
CA ASN A 480 24.25 9.56 -1.06
C ASN A 480 25.43 9.05 -0.22
N GLY A 481 26.15 9.94 0.48
CA GLY A 481 27.20 9.56 1.41
C GLY A 481 26.71 9.08 2.78
N LEU A 482 25.41 9.17 3.09
CA LEU A 482 24.82 8.69 4.35
C LEU A 482 24.24 7.29 4.13
N VAL A 483 25.01 6.24 4.42
CA VAL A 483 24.65 4.86 4.07
C VAL A 483 24.16 4.03 5.24
N THR A 484 24.61 4.35 6.45
CA THR A 484 24.19 3.68 7.69
C THR A 484 23.01 4.38 8.36
N ASN A 485 22.33 3.65 9.24
CA ASN A 485 21.25 4.18 10.07
C ASN A 485 21.72 5.40 10.88
N GLU A 486 22.87 5.30 11.54
CA GLU A 486 23.42 6.35 12.41
C GLU A 486 23.82 7.60 11.62
N GLU A 487 24.32 7.44 10.40
CA GLU A 487 24.65 8.56 9.51
C GLU A 487 23.39 9.29 9.05
N MET A 488 22.36 8.56 8.61
CA MET A 488 21.09 9.14 8.20
C MET A 488 20.37 9.80 9.39
N GLU A 489 20.38 9.13 10.53
CA GLU A 489 19.78 9.62 11.78
C GLU A 489 20.44 10.94 12.16
N ARG A 490 21.77 11.01 12.30
CA ARG A 490 22.46 12.28 12.64
C ARG A 490 22.30 13.32 11.54
N GLY A 491 22.27 12.89 10.28
CA GLY A 491 22.14 13.72 9.10
C GLY A 491 20.82 14.48 9.01
N ARG A 492 19.72 13.91 9.56
CA ARG A 492 18.37 14.50 9.49
C ARG A 492 18.28 15.95 10.00
N TRP A 493 19.14 16.31 10.94
CA TRP A 493 19.18 17.67 11.52
C TRP A 493 19.88 18.69 10.61
N LEU A 494 20.72 18.21 9.69
CA LEU A 494 21.37 19.03 8.69
C LEU A 494 20.41 19.28 7.52
N GLU A 495 20.03 18.21 6.84
CA GLU A 495 19.16 18.24 5.67
C GLU A 495 18.43 16.89 5.54
N ILE A 496 17.54 16.78 4.57
CA ILE A 496 16.83 15.54 4.24
C ILE A 496 17.85 14.42 3.88
N PRO A 497 17.95 13.32 4.65
CA PRO A 497 19.03 12.34 4.51
C PRO A 497 18.83 11.36 3.34
N ALA A 498 17.62 11.25 2.80
CA ALA A 498 17.27 10.50 1.60
C ALA A 498 15.94 11.02 1.04
N MET A 499 15.67 10.84 -0.25
CA MET A 499 14.31 11.05 -0.76
C MET A 499 13.42 9.94 -0.21
N ARG A 500 12.23 10.25 0.32
CA ARG A 500 11.29 9.20 0.76
C ARG A 500 10.94 8.28 -0.40
N ALA A 501 10.79 8.86 -1.58
CA ALA A 501 10.57 8.13 -2.82
C ALA A 501 11.73 7.22 -3.20
N SER A 502 12.96 7.34 -2.69
CA SER A 502 14.05 6.42 -3.08
C SER A 502 14.05 5.09 -2.32
N GLY A 503 13.12 4.90 -1.38
CA GLY A 503 13.10 3.74 -0.47
C GLY A 503 11.97 2.74 -0.66
N LEU A 504 12.18 1.60 0.00
CA LEU A 504 11.26 0.49 0.19
C LEU A 504 11.15 0.23 1.69
N TYR A 505 9.92 0.13 2.21
CA TYR A 505 9.62 0.10 3.64
C TYR A 505 8.76 -1.10 3.99
N ARG A 506 8.90 -1.63 5.21
CA ARG A 506 7.90 -2.57 5.76
C ARG A 506 6.58 -1.83 5.94
N ALA A 507 5.48 -2.40 5.47
CA ALA A 507 4.16 -1.74 5.51
C ALA A 507 3.76 -1.32 6.93
N GLY A 508 4.01 -2.17 7.93
CA GLY A 508 3.74 -1.87 9.34
C GLY A 508 4.56 -0.68 9.86
N ALA A 509 5.85 -0.62 9.53
CA ALA A 509 6.71 0.51 9.89
C ALA A 509 6.24 1.81 9.24
N LEU A 510 6.00 1.79 7.93
CA LEU A 510 5.50 2.95 7.19
C LEU A 510 4.15 3.44 7.74
N ARG A 511 3.22 2.52 8.04
CA ARG A 511 1.95 2.87 8.69
C ARG A 511 2.17 3.46 10.08
N SER A 512 3.08 2.97 10.90
CA SER A 512 3.34 3.55 12.23
C SER A 512 3.80 5.01 12.17
N VAL A 513 4.61 5.36 11.17
CA VAL A 513 5.07 6.73 10.92
C VAL A 513 3.91 7.62 10.46
N LEU A 514 3.08 7.12 9.54
CA LEU A 514 2.01 7.90 8.90
C LEU A 514 0.70 7.95 9.71
N CYS A 515 0.44 6.96 10.58
CA CYS A 515 -0.74 6.85 11.44
C CYS A 515 -0.57 7.48 12.84
N GLY A 516 0.60 8.05 13.15
CA GLY A 516 0.92 8.68 14.45
C GLY A 516 0.05 9.88 14.88
N TYR A 517 -1.07 10.14 14.20
CA TYR A 517 -2.06 11.17 14.53
C TYR A 517 -3.19 10.66 15.44
N ARG A 518 -3.09 9.44 15.99
CA ARG A 518 -4.10 8.90 16.90
C ARG A 518 -4.22 9.69 18.21
N ASP A 519 -3.15 10.36 18.65
CA ASP A 519 -3.16 11.22 19.86
C ASP A 519 -3.87 12.58 19.67
N LEU A 520 -4.32 12.89 18.44
CA LEU A 520 -5.24 14.01 18.17
C LEU A 520 -6.71 13.58 18.12
N TRP A 521 -7.00 12.27 18.21
CA TRP A 521 -8.38 11.76 18.24
C TRP A 521 -8.96 11.67 19.65
N GLU A 522 -8.14 11.49 20.68
CA GLU A 522 -8.62 11.33 22.06
C GLU A 522 -8.72 12.65 22.85
N MET A 523 -8.32 13.79 22.29
CA MET A 523 -8.41 15.09 22.98
C MET A 523 -9.71 15.87 22.75
N ASP A 524 -10.64 15.39 21.90
CA ASP A 524 -11.95 16.04 21.67
C ASP A 524 -13.15 15.10 21.88
N ALA A 525 -12.94 13.93 22.48
CA ALA A 525 -14.02 13.09 23.00
C ALA A 525 -14.41 13.53 24.43
N ASP A 526 -14.88 14.77 24.57
CA ASP A 526 -15.82 15.22 25.62
C ASP A 526 -16.12 16.73 25.49
N VAL A 527 -16.69 17.14 24.35
CA VAL A 527 -17.36 18.45 24.21
C VAL A 527 -18.78 18.26 23.67
N ASN A 528 -19.57 17.47 24.39
CA ASN A 528 -21.03 17.52 24.33
C ASN A 528 -21.53 17.61 25.77
N ASP A 529 -21.45 18.81 26.39
CA ASP A 529 -22.32 19.19 27.54
C ASP A 529 -22.12 20.61 28.10
N ARG A 530 -21.79 21.63 27.29
CA ARG A 530 -21.82 23.03 27.75
C ARG A 530 -22.30 24.02 26.70
N GLU A 531 -23.57 23.93 26.31
CA GLU A 531 -24.29 25.04 25.66
C GLU A 531 -25.43 25.63 26.51
N GLU A 532 -25.54 25.33 27.81
CA GLU A 532 -26.66 25.85 28.63
C GLU A 532 -26.31 26.68 29.87
N ARG A 533 -25.04 27.06 30.10
CA ARG A 533 -24.72 27.98 31.20
C ARG A 533 -23.58 28.91 30.84
N ASP A 534 -23.93 30.11 30.37
CA ASP A 534 -23.30 31.35 30.84
C ASP A 534 -24.11 32.59 30.41
N ALA A 535 -25.20 32.83 31.15
CA ALA A 535 -25.87 34.13 31.23
C ALA A 535 -25.33 34.98 32.40
N ARG A 536 -24.11 34.72 32.89
CA ARG A 536 -23.50 35.51 33.97
C ARG A 536 -22.03 35.72 33.68
N GLY A 537 -21.70 36.93 33.25
CA GLY A 537 -20.35 37.35 32.92
C GLY A 537 -19.33 36.99 33.99
N ASN A 538 -18.23 36.39 33.54
CA ASN A 538 -16.95 36.51 34.21
C ASN A 538 -15.85 36.40 33.14
N GLU A 539 -15.16 37.49 32.89
CA GLU A 539 -13.91 37.48 32.14
C GLU A 539 -12.86 36.73 32.97
N SER A 540 -12.38 35.57 32.50
CA SER A 540 -10.97 35.18 32.71
C SER A 540 -10.59 33.86 32.03
N SER A 541 -9.31 33.84 31.66
CA SER A 541 -8.46 32.71 31.25
C SER A 541 -8.44 32.38 29.75
N GLY A 542 -7.40 32.90 29.09
CA GLY A 542 -7.05 32.64 27.71
C GLY A 542 -6.79 31.16 27.45
N LEU A 543 -7.60 30.58 26.57
CA LEU A 543 -7.29 29.34 25.89
C LEU A 543 -6.09 29.59 24.98
N LYS A 544 -4.90 29.18 25.41
CA LYS A 544 -3.69 29.15 24.58
C LYS A 544 -3.94 28.18 23.42
N ARG A 545 -4.22 28.74 22.24
CA ARG A 545 -4.33 28.06 20.95
C ARG A 545 -3.14 27.11 20.75
N ARG A 546 -3.37 25.79 20.76
CA ARG A 546 -2.37 24.80 20.34
C ARG A 546 -2.31 24.80 18.81
N ARG A 547 -1.16 25.14 18.24
CA ARG A 547 -0.86 25.02 16.81
C ARG A 547 -0.84 23.53 16.44
N VAL A 548 -1.92 23.03 15.84
CA VAL A 548 -1.94 21.68 15.26
C VAL A 548 -1.23 21.75 13.92
N VAL A 549 -0.17 20.97 13.76
CA VAL A 549 0.53 20.82 12.48
C VAL A 549 -0.07 19.62 11.77
N VAL A 550 -0.58 19.84 10.55
CA VAL A 550 -1.26 18.88 9.70
C VAL A 550 -0.32 18.46 8.59
N ASP A 551 0.15 17.22 8.59
CA ASP A 551 0.81 16.62 7.42
C ASP A 551 0.03 15.44 6.83
N CYS A 552 -1.26 15.31 7.13
CA CYS A 552 -2.09 14.24 6.59
C CYS A 552 -3.50 14.76 6.35
N ALA A 553 -4.05 14.49 5.16
CA ALA A 553 -5.43 14.80 4.83
C ALA A 553 -6.38 14.27 5.93
N VAL A 554 -7.22 15.16 6.44
CA VAL A 554 -8.31 14.86 7.37
C VAL A 554 -9.27 13.86 6.69
N PRO A 555 -9.85 12.88 7.41
CA PRO A 555 -10.81 11.93 6.83
C PRO A 555 -11.97 12.63 6.08
N GLU A 556 -12.56 11.94 5.11
CA GLU A 556 -13.78 12.41 4.46
C GLU A 556 -14.92 12.53 5.48
N GLY A 557 -15.51 13.73 5.60
CA GLY A 557 -16.65 14.01 6.48
C GLY A 557 -16.44 15.14 7.49
N VAL A 558 -15.22 15.67 7.64
CA VAL A 558 -14.94 16.80 8.55
C VAL A 558 -14.85 18.10 7.77
N ASP A 559 -15.88 18.95 7.89
CA ASP A 559 -15.92 20.29 7.29
C ASP A 559 -15.15 21.32 8.12
N ALA A 560 -13.83 21.15 8.22
CA ALA A 560 -12.96 22.09 8.92
C ALA A 560 -12.50 23.27 8.01
N TYR A 561 -12.83 23.26 6.72
CA TYR A 561 -12.24 24.19 5.76
C TYR A 561 -13.15 25.36 5.36
N ALA A 562 -14.46 25.28 5.58
CA ALA A 562 -15.36 26.42 5.34
C ALA A 562 -14.98 27.67 6.18
N ALA A 563 -14.30 27.49 7.32
CA ALA A 563 -13.78 28.58 8.15
C ALA A 563 -12.33 29.02 7.82
N ALA A 564 -11.56 28.23 7.06
CA ALA A 564 -10.14 28.48 6.77
C ALA A 564 -9.89 29.20 5.44
N ALA A 565 -10.90 29.33 4.58
CA ALA A 565 -10.78 29.94 3.25
C ALA A 565 -10.42 31.45 3.24
N ALA A 566 -10.25 32.11 4.39
CA ALA A 566 -9.90 33.52 4.49
C ALA A 566 -8.41 33.81 4.87
N ARG A 567 -7.58 32.80 5.18
CA ARG A 567 -6.13 32.94 5.44
C ARG A 567 -5.39 31.64 5.06
N PRO A 568 -4.15 31.68 4.51
CA PRO A 568 -3.40 30.46 4.21
C PRO A 568 -3.26 29.62 5.49
N PRO A 569 -3.45 28.28 5.44
CA PRO A 569 -3.48 27.48 6.65
C PRO A 569 -2.10 27.45 7.33
N GLU A 570 -2.07 27.80 8.62
CA GLU A 570 -0.95 27.47 9.48
C GLU A 570 -0.79 25.94 9.56
N GLY A 571 0.47 25.46 9.45
CA GLY A 571 0.89 24.14 9.92
C GLY A 571 0.89 23.00 8.91
N TRP A 572 1.72 23.02 7.87
CA TRP A 572 2.06 21.84 7.04
C TRP A 572 3.58 21.72 6.93
N TRP A 573 4.11 20.50 7.04
CA TRP A 573 5.55 20.25 6.96
C TRP A 573 6.02 19.85 5.55
N PRO A 574 7.29 20.09 5.19
CA PRO A 574 7.89 19.46 4.02
C PRO A 574 7.92 17.93 4.22
N VAL A 575 7.26 17.21 3.31
CA VAL A 575 6.95 15.77 3.43
C VAL A 575 8.17 14.90 3.74
N ASP A 576 9.25 15.01 2.95
CA ASP A 576 10.46 14.21 3.19
C ASP A 576 11.13 14.54 4.53
N SER A 577 11.21 15.83 4.88
CA SER A 577 11.83 16.26 6.14
C SER A 577 11.05 15.73 7.34
N ASP A 578 9.73 15.86 7.32
CA ASP A 578 8.89 15.42 8.43
C ASP A 578 8.87 13.89 8.56
N PHE A 579 8.84 13.19 7.42
CA PHE A 579 8.91 11.74 7.37
C PHE A 579 10.15 11.21 8.10
N TRP A 580 11.35 11.69 7.77
CA TRP A 580 12.57 11.21 8.42
C TRP A 580 12.64 11.58 9.90
N MET A 581 12.08 12.74 10.29
CA MET A 581 12.00 13.09 11.71
C MET A 581 11.17 12.08 12.49
N ARG A 582 9.98 11.75 11.98
CA ARG A 582 9.09 10.77 12.60
C ARG A 582 9.66 9.35 12.55
N TRP A 583 10.29 8.97 11.44
CA TRP A 583 10.92 7.66 11.26
C TRP A 583 11.93 7.37 12.38
N PHE A 584 12.90 8.28 12.58
CA PHE A 584 13.90 8.10 13.63
C PHE A 584 13.33 8.31 15.03
N ALA A 585 12.33 9.18 15.22
CA ALA A 585 11.67 9.34 16.51
C ALA A 585 10.90 8.09 16.95
N ALA A 586 10.38 7.30 15.98
CA ALA A 586 9.74 6.01 16.24
C ALA A 586 10.75 4.87 16.51
N GLY A 587 12.06 5.15 16.45
CA GLY A 587 13.11 4.15 16.63
C GLY A 587 13.25 3.18 15.46
N LEU A 588 12.67 3.50 14.30
CA LEU A 588 12.71 2.66 13.11
C LEU A 588 14.07 2.75 12.42
N ARG A 589 14.52 1.63 11.86
CA ARG A 589 15.87 1.48 11.32
C ARG A 589 15.90 1.43 9.80
N ILE A 590 16.89 2.07 9.21
CA ILE A 590 17.08 2.11 7.75
C ILE A 590 18.56 2.04 7.36
N ARG A 591 18.84 1.50 6.16
CA ARG A 591 20.12 1.68 5.46
C ARG A 591 19.91 2.23 4.05
N LYS A 592 20.99 2.70 3.42
CA LYS A 592 20.98 3.09 2.01
C LYS A 592 21.89 2.18 1.18
N VAL A 593 21.37 1.64 0.09
CA VAL A 593 22.18 0.97 -0.94
C VAL A 593 22.94 2.00 -1.76
N THR A 594 24.18 1.68 -2.12
CA THR A 594 25.07 2.61 -2.83
C THR A 594 24.69 2.82 -4.29
N GLN A 595 23.87 1.93 -4.86
CA GLN A 595 23.37 1.96 -6.23
C GLN A 595 22.39 3.13 -6.41
N GLU A 596 22.52 3.85 -7.53
CA GLU A 596 21.62 4.93 -7.92
C GLU A 596 20.33 4.36 -8.55
N LEU A 597 19.40 3.93 -7.69
CA LEU A 597 18.15 3.28 -8.11
C LEU A 597 16.95 4.24 -8.17
N TYR A 598 17.20 5.53 -8.04
CA TYR A 598 16.20 6.58 -8.17
C TYR A 598 16.79 7.75 -8.97
N LEU A 599 16.32 7.94 -10.19
CA LEU A 599 16.81 8.97 -11.10
C LEU A 599 15.91 10.19 -10.92
N TRP A 600 16.36 11.10 -10.05
CA TRP A 600 15.63 12.27 -9.62
C TRP A 600 15.77 13.39 -10.66
N ARG A 601 14.68 13.61 -11.39
CA ARG A 601 14.60 14.63 -12.43
C ARG A 601 14.69 16.02 -11.81
N GLN A 602 15.35 16.94 -12.49
CA GLN A 602 15.48 18.32 -12.05
C GLN A 602 14.90 19.28 -13.08
N TYR A 603 14.03 20.19 -12.63
CA TYR A 603 13.48 21.27 -13.46
C TYR A 603 12.95 22.47 -12.63
N PRO A 604 12.84 23.69 -13.22
CA PRO A 604 12.47 24.91 -12.49
C PRO A 604 11.08 24.87 -11.85
N ALA A 605 10.10 24.20 -12.46
CA ALA A 605 8.72 24.18 -11.99
C ALA A 605 8.46 23.18 -10.83
N GLN A 606 9.46 22.40 -10.40
CA GLN A 606 9.28 21.40 -9.34
C GLN A 606 8.81 22.01 -8.02
N SER A 607 7.97 21.24 -7.30
CA SER A 607 7.41 21.64 -6.00
C SER A 607 8.49 21.95 -4.97
N THR A 608 9.64 21.24 -4.99
CA THR A 608 10.81 21.51 -4.14
C THR A 608 11.41 22.90 -4.33
N ARG A 609 11.07 23.60 -5.43
CA ARG A 609 11.54 24.96 -5.75
C ARG A 609 10.44 26.01 -5.65
N THR A 610 9.23 25.67 -6.05
CA THR A 610 8.13 26.64 -6.21
C THR A 610 7.18 26.64 -5.02
N HIS A 611 7.08 25.54 -4.27
CA HIS A 611 6.13 25.43 -3.18
C HIS A 611 6.72 25.97 -1.88
N SER A 612 5.97 26.87 -1.22
CA SER A 612 6.33 27.48 0.06
C SER A 612 6.58 26.49 1.21
N ARG A 613 6.11 25.24 1.10
CA ARG A 613 6.31 24.18 2.12
C ARG A 613 7.76 23.69 2.13
N CYS A 614 8.44 23.79 0.99
CA CYS A 614 9.84 23.41 0.81
C CYS A 614 10.79 24.60 1.04
N SER A 615 10.30 25.72 1.58
CA SER A 615 11.16 26.87 1.90
C SER A 615 12.14 26.52 3.02
N LEU A 616 13.30 27.18 3.03
CA LEU A 616 14.30 27.01 4.10
C LEU A 616 13.70 27.27 5.49
N GLU A 617 12.80 28.26 5.60
CA GLU A 617 12.11 28.58 6.85
C GLU A 617 11.23 27.42 7.34
N ARG A 618 10.53 26.74 6.42
CA ARG A 618 9.66 25.60 6.76
C ARG A 618 10.46 24.35 7.08
N LEU A 619 11.52 24.07 6.33
CA LEU A 619 12.47 22.99 6.64
C LEU A 619 13.09 23.19 8.03
N ARG A 620 13.54 24.41 8.34
CA ARG A 620 14.08 24.75 9.66
C ARG A 620 13.03 24.63 10.76
N ALA A 621 11.82 25.12 10.53
CA ALA A 621 10.72 25.04 11.51
C ALA A 621 10.34 23.58 11.80
N CYS A 622 10.31 22.71 10.80
CA CYS A 622 10.06 21.27 10.97
C CYS A 622 11.14 20.63 11.84
N LYS A 623 12.42 20.85 11.48
CA LYS A 623 13.59 20.40 12.26
C LYS A 623 13.52 20.90 13.71
N ALA A 624 13.28 22.19 13.92
CA ALA A 624 13.20 22.79 15.24
C ALA A 624 12.08 22.17 16.10
N TYR A 625 10.89 21.98 15.52
CA TYR A 625 9.75 21.39 16.22
C TYR A 625 10.07 19.99 16.77
N HIS A 626 10.57 19.09 15.92
CA HIS A 626 10.93 17.73 16.33
C HIS A 626 12.11 17.70 17.30
N LEU A 627 13.10 18.56 17.08
CA LEU A 627 14.26 18.66 17.95
C LEU A 627 13.87 19.07 19.38
N MET A 628 12.96 20.03 19.52
CA MET A 628 12.49 20.47 20.85
C MET A 628 11.76 19.34 21.58
N GLN A 629 11.01 18.49 20.87
CA GLN A 629 10.39 17.33 21.50
C GLN A 629 11.43 16.33 22.00
N GLN A 630 12.44 15.99 21.19
CA GLN A 630 13.53 15.11 21.62
C GLN A 630 14.27 15.66 22.85
N LEU A 631 14.57 16.97 22.87
CA LEU A 631 15.26 17.58 23.99
C LEU A 631 14.42 17.60 25.28
N ARG A 632 13.08 17.71 25.19
CA ARG A 632 12.20 17.56 26.36
C ARG A 632 12.31 16.16 26.95
N THR A 633 12.27 15.12 26.11
CA THR A 633 12.40 13.73 26.56
C THR A 633 13.75 13.48 27.23
N LEU A 634 14.84 13.95 26.62
CA LEU A 634 16.19 13.82 27.19
C LEU A 634 16.32 14.57 28.52
N HIS A 635 15.75 15.78 28.61
CA HIS A 635 15.81 16.58 29.82
C HIS A 635 14.98 15.97 30.95
N ALA A 636 13.75 15.50 30.66
CA ALA A 636 12.91 14.79 31.61
C ALA A 636 13.61 13.55 32.20
N ALA A 637 14.33 12.79 31.35
CA ALA A 637 15.16 11.67 31.79
C ALA A 637 16.35 12.12 32.63
N GLN A 638 17.04 13.20 32.25
CA GLN A 638 18.19 13.75 32.99
C GLN A 638 17.82 14.18 34.42
N ILE A 639 16.65 14.78 34.60
CA ILE A 639 16.19 15.29 35.90
C ILE A 639 15.36 14.27 36.70
N GLY A 640 15.17 13.04 36.17
CA GLY A 640 14.42 11.98 36.83
C GLY A 640 12.92 12.27 36.97
N ASN A 641 12.37 13.15 36.14
CA ASN A 641 10.95 13.51 36.14
C ASN A 641 10.37 13.36 34.74
N THR A 642 9.88 12.16 34.44
CA THR A 642 9.28 11.81 33.14
C THR A 642 7.99 12.58 32.82
N GLY A 643 7.38 13.24 33.81
CA GLY A 643 6.23 14.13 33.63
C GLY A 643 6.61 15.60 33.33
N ALA A 644 7.90 15.96 33.36
CA ALA A 644 8.35 17.31 33.08
C ALA A 644 8.29 17.60 31.56
N SER A 645 7.59 18.67 31.19
CA SER A 645 7.52 19.15 29.79
C SER A 645 8.51 20.29 29.50
N ALA A 646 9.34 20.66 30.48
CA ALA A 646 10.27 21.77 30.39
C ALA A 646 11.44 21.44 29.45
N LEU A 647 11.80 22.39 28.60
CA LEU A 647 13.02 22.31 27.79
C LEU A 647 14.26 22.57 28.66
N PRO A 648 15.40 21.95 28.31
CA PRO A 648 16.68 22.36 28.86
C PRO A 648 17.04 23.77 28.36
N PRO A 649 18.02 24.45 28.97
CA PRO A 649 18.57 25.66 28.38
C PRO A 649 19.11 25.40 26.97
N VAL A 650 18.69 26.18 25.98
CA VAL A 650 19.08 26.02 24.58
C VAL A 650 20.05 27.13 24.16
N GLU A 651 21.16 26.77 23.53
CA GLU A 651 22.09 27.70 22.90
C GLU A 651 22.18 27.44 21.40
N VAL A 652 22.18 28.49 20.59
CA VAL A 652 22.43 28.38 19.14
C VAL A 652 23.77 29.00 18.83
N TRP A 653 24.67 28.19 18.27
CA TRP A 653 26.04 28.52 17.95
C TRP A 653 26.19 28.63 16.44
N GLY A 654 26.71 29.74 15.94
CA GLY A 654 26.81 29.93 14.49
C GLY A 654 27.40 31.27 14.09
N VAL A 655 27.21 31.62 12.81
CA VAL A 655 27.52 32.94 12.24
C VAL A 655 26.45 33.34 11.24
N GLY A 656 26.24 34.66 11.09
CA GLY A 656 25.41 35.23 10.04
C GLY A 656 23.97 34.72 10.00
N THR A 657 23.44 34.61 8.78
CA THR A 657 22.01 34.35 8.52
C THR A 657 21.51 33.01 9.06
N SER A 658 22.35 31.97 9.07
CA SER A 658 21.96 30.66 9.64
C SER A 658 21.74 30.75 11.15
N LEU A 659 22.59 31.48 11.87
CA LEU A 659 22.44 31.68 13.31
C LEU A 659 21.17 32.48 13.62
N ASP A 660 20.99 33.62 12.97
CA ASP A 660 19.83 34.49 13.17
C ASP A 660 18.54 33.75 12.84
N GLY A 661 18.56 32.98 11.76
CA GLY A 661 17.44 32.19 11.30
C GLY A 661 16.99 31.12 12.31
N TRP A 662 17.92 30.42 12.96
CA TRP A 662 17.59 29.44 14.00
C TRP A 662 17.05 30.09 15.28
N VAL A 663 17.67 31.18 15.73
CA VAL A 663 17.19 31.94 16.90
C VAL A 663 15.77 32.47 16.67
N GLN A 664 15.48 32.97 15.47
CA GLN A 664 14.16 33.45 15.10
C GLN A 664 13.13 32.30 15.07
N THR A 665 13.47 31.17 14.44
CA THR A 665 12.59 29.99 14.39
C THR A 665 12.26 29.46 15.79
N LEU A 666 13.26 29.34 16.68
CA LEU A 666 13.04 28.91 18.06
C LEU A 666 12.18 29.92 18.84
N SER A 667 12.42 31.22 18.67
CA SER A 667 11.59 32.25 19.28
C SER A 667 10.13 32.16 18.81
N ALA A 668 9.90 31.85 17.54
CA ALA A 668 8.56 31.63 16.99
C ALA A 668 7.86 30.38 17.56
N LEU A 669 8.61 29.44 18.12
CA LEU A 669 8.10 28.26 18.85
C LEU A 669 8.02 28.50 20.37
N ASP A 670 8.09 29.76 20.81
CA ASP A 670 8.13 30.15 22.23
C ASP A 670 9.33 29.56 23.01
N VAL A 671 10.42 29.23 22.31
CA VAL A 671 11.66 28.74 22.91
C VAL A 671 12.67 29.86 23.02
N ARG A 672 13.02 30.23 24.25
CA ARG A 672 14.09 31.21 24.50
C ARG A 672 15.46 30.53 24.36
N ALA A 673 16.13 30.78 23.23
CA ALA A 673 17.49 30.29 22.99
C ALA A 673 18.54 31.40 23.15
N ARG A 674 19.70 31.06 23.72
CA ARG A 674 20.86 31.95 23.79
C ARG A 674 21.59 31.97 22.45
N LYS A 675 21.68 33.14 21.83
CA LYS A 675 22.50 33.35 20.61
C LYS A 675 23.99 33.40 20.97
N VAL A 676 24.80 32.56 20.32
CA VAL A 676 26.25 32.50 20.50
C VAL A 676 26.94 32.65 19.13
N GLU A 677 27.52 33.82 18.89
CA GLU A 677 28.34 34.06 17.70
C GLU A 677 29.71 33.39 17.88
N HIS A 678 29.98 32.39 17.05
CA HIS A 678 31.20 31.59 17.14
C HIS A 678 31.71 31.22 15.76
N LYS A 679 32.98 31.50 15.48
CA LYS A 679 33.62 31.12 14.22
C LYS A 679 34.27 29.73 14.37
N PRO A 680 33.98 28.77 13.48
CA PRO A 680 34.57 27.43 13.56
C PRO A 680 36.10 27.46 13.61
N GLY A 681 36.67 26.81 14.63
CA GLY A 681 38.11 26.76 14.88
C GLY A 681 38.63 27.82 15.85
N ALA A 682 37.79 28.77 16.28
CA ALA A 682 38.13 29.66 17.39
C ALA A 682 38.05 28.89 18.73
N PRO A 683 38.77 29.32 19.78
CA PRO A 683 38.62 28.75 21.11
C PRO A 683 37.16 28.82 21.61
N MET A 684 36.69 27.78 22.30
CA MET A 684 35.35 27.78 22.89
C MET A 684 35.26 28.85 23.99
N PRO A 685 34.24 29.73 23.98
CA PRO A 685 34.05 30.74 25.00
C PRO A 685 33.76 30.08 26.35
N LYS A 686 34.18 30.73 27.44
CA LYS A 686 33.91 30.24 28.79
C LYS A 686 32.39 30.21 29.05
N PRO A 687 31.89 29.24 29.83
CA PRO A 687 30.50 29.23 30.27
C PRO A 687 30.17 30.56 30.98
N PRO A 688 28.93 31.09 30.83
CA PRO A 688 28.54 32.32 31.51
C PRO A 688 28.69 32.19 33.04
N LYS A 689 29.18 33.24 33.70
CA LYS A 689 29.26 33.30 35.18
C LYS A 689 27.85 33.30 35.76
N GLY A 690 27.52 32.29 36.58
CA GLY A 690 26.16 32.06 37.12
C GLY A 690 25.27 31.14 36.26
N GLY A 691 25.85 30.43 35.28
CA GLY A 691 25.12 29.61 34.31
C GLY A 691 24.50 28.34 34.89
N HIS A 692 23.21 28.17 34.55
CA HIS A 692 22.31 27.01 34.70
C HIS A 692 22.22 26.39 36.11
N ALA A 693 21.07 25.81 36.46
CA ALA A 693 20.94 25.15 37.76
C ALA A 693 22.03 24.07 37.90
N ARG A 694 22.53 23.87 39.13
CA ARG A 694 23.69 23.00 39.39
C ARG A 694 23.40 21.58 38.91
N GLY A 695 23.95 21.18 37.76
CA GLY A 695 23.76 19.86 37.16
C GLY A 695 23.02 19.82 35.81
N GLU A 696 22.42 20.93 35.35
CA GLU A 696 21.73 21.00 34.05
C GLU A 696 22.71 21.33 32.92
N ARG A 697 22.82 20.42 31.94
CA ARG A 697 23.63 20.63 30.71
C ARG A 697 22.79 21.36 29.66
N PRO A 698 23.27 22.46 29.06
CA PRO A 698 22.55 23.11 27.97
C PRO A 698 22.58 22.25 26.69
N ALA A 699 21.53 22.32 25.89
CA ALA A 699 21.53 21.82 24.53
C ALA A 699 22.18 22.85 23.60
N ARG A 700 23.27 22.49 22.90
CA ARG A 700 23.98 23.37 21.97
C ARG A 700 23.68 22.98 20.53
N LEU A 701 23.02 23.89 19.80
CA LEU A 701 22.68 23.74 18.39
C LEU A 701 23.73 24.45 17.54
N PHE A 702 24.57 23.70 16.83
CA PHE A 702 25.65 24.23 16.00
C PHE A 702 25.16 24.41 14.55
N ALA A 703 24.76 25.64 14.20
CA ALA A 703 24.21 26.02 12.90
C ALA A 703 25.30 26.16 11.81
N TYR A 704 25.92 25.03 11.44
CA TYR A 704 26.98 24.96 10.42
C TYR A 704 26.70 23.89 9.37
N GLY A 705 26.24 24.32 8.20
CA GLY A 705 25.95 23.43 7.05
C GLY A 705 27.19 22.84 6.37
N MET A 706 28.37 23.46 6.50
CA MET A 706 29.58 23.01 5.80
C MET A 706 30.36 21.93 6.57
N PRO A 707 30.72 20.78 5.96
CA PRO A 707 31.47 19.72 6.62
C PRO A 707 32.79 20.19 7.27
N LYS A 708 33.54 21.07 6.57
CA LYS A 708 34.78 21.66 7.10
C LYS A 708 34.56 22.48 8.37
N ALA A 709 33.41 23.15 8.51
CA ALA A 709 33.08 23.90 9.71
C ALA A 709 32.77 22.94 10.88
N ARG A 710 31.98 21.89 10.63
CA ARG A 710 31.66 20.87 11.64
C ARG A 710 32.91 20.16 12.16
N ALA A 711 33.81 19.76 11.28
CA ALA A 711 35.09 19.14 11.68
C ALA A 711 35.92 20.06 12.59
N LYS A 712 35.96 21.37 12.31
CA LYS A 712 36.64 22.34 13.18
C LYS A 712 35.99 22.42 14.57
N ILE A 713 34.66 22.39 14.65
CA ILE A 713 33.94 22.37 15.94
C ILE A 713 34.27 21.12 16.73
N LEU A 714 34.23 19.94 16.11
CA LEU A 714 34.59 18.68 16.78
C LEU A 714 36.03 18.69 17.31
N ASN A 715 36.95 19.37 16.62
CA ASN A 715 38.33 19.52 17.09
C ASN A 715 38.48 20.51 18.25
N THR A 716 37.62 21.54 18.36
CA THR A 716 37.72 22.57 19.39
C THR A 716 36.85 22.31 20.61
N ALA A 717 35.67 21.70 20.44
CA ALA A 717 34.73 21.36 21.50
C ALA A 717 35.05 19.96 22.05
N LYS A 718 36.02 19.87 22.95
CA LYS A 718 36.45 18.58 23.55
C LYS A 718 35.37 17.91 24.41
N ASP A 719 34.36 18.67 24.81
CA ASP A 719 33.22 18.24 25.62
C ASP A 719 31.98 17.91 24.78
N PHE A 720 32.11 17.77 23.45
CA PHE A 720 30.99 17.49 22.56
C PHE A 720 30.30 16.15 22.90
N ASP A 721 28.98 16.18 23.10
CA ASP A 721 28.12 15.05 23.45
C ASP A 721 26.96 14.99 22.47
N THR A 722 26.85 13.88 21.76
CA THR A 722 25.89 13.73 20.66
C THR A 722 24.42 13.77 21.09
N ASN A 723 24.11 13.67 22.39
CA ASN A 723 22.75 13.82 22.90
C ASN A 723 22.36 15.29 23.11
N TRP A 724 23.34 16.15 23.40
CA TRP A 724 23.13 17.55 23.78
C TRP A 724 23.67 18.55 22.76
N ASP A 725 24.58 18.10 21.89
CA ASP A 725 25.32 18.91 20.94
C ASP A 725 25.01 18.45 19.53
N ILE A 726 24.26 19.27 18.80
CA ILE A 726 23.59 18.85 17.57
C ILE A 726 23.95 19.82 16.46
N PHE A 727 24.50 19.30 15.36
CA PHE A 727 24.69 20.09 14.16
C PHE A 727 23.37 20.27 13.44
N VAL A 728 23.03 21.52 13.13
CA VAL A 728 21.77 21.85 12.45
C VAL A 728 22.05 22.61 11.15
N GLY A 729 21.29 22.29 10.10
CA GLY A 729 21.39 22.93 8.79
C GLY A 729 20.38 24.06 8.61
N SER A 730 20.47 24.75 7.47
CA SER A 730 19.66 25.93 7.15
C SER A 730 18.17 25.69 7.15
#